data_AF-A0A7J9C5U4-F1
#
_entry.id   AF-A0A7J9C5U4-F1
#
_cell.length_a   1.000
_cell.length_b   1.000
_cell.length_c   1.000
_cell.angle_alpha   90.00
_cell.angle_beta   90.00
_cell.angle_gamma   90.00
#
_symmetry.space_group_name_H-M   'P 1'
#
loop_
_entity.id
_entity.type
_entity.pdbx_description
1 polymer ?
#
loop_
_entity_poly.entity_id
_entity_poly.type
_entity_poly.pdbx_seq_one_letter_code
_entity_poly.pdbx_strand_id
1 'polypeptide(L)'
;MSRGIPEPKLTAMDAMIDKLTGAIFVFQIVVVMVLGIAGNVWKDTEARKQWYVQYPIEGPWYELLVIPLRFELLCSIMIPISIKVSLDLVKSLYAKFIDWDAEMIDYETGIPSHATNTAISEDLGQVEYIMTDKTGTLTENRMIFRRCCISGVFYGNESGDALKDTKLLNAVAGSSPDVVQFLTVMAICNTVVPIKSKTGAVSYKAQSQDEDALVNAAAQLHMVYANKNANILEIRFNGSVIKYEVLEILEFTSDRKRMSVVVKDCQNGKIVLLSKGADEAILPYAYVGQQTRTFIEAVEQYAQLGLRTLCLACRELREDEYQEWSLMFKEASSTLVDREWRIAEVCQRLEHDFEVLGVTAIEDRLQDGVPETIETLRKAGINFWMLTGDKQNTAIQIALSCNFISPEPKGQLLLIDGKTEDEVCRSLERVLLTMRITSSEPKDVAFVVDGWALEIALKHYRKAFTELAILSRTAICCRVTPSQKAQLVELLKSCDYRTLAIGDGGNDVRMIQQADIGVGISGREGLQAARAADYSIGSVSGTSLFNSVSLMAYNVFYTSVPVLVSVLDKDLSEGTVMQHPQILFYCQAGRLLNPSTFAGWFGRSLFHVSAILYQSILTDTGCKAIVVFVITIHAYAYEKSEMEELSMVALSGCIWLQAFVVALETNSFTILQHLAIWGNLVAFYVINWIVSAIPASGMYTIMFRLCRQPSYWITLSLIVAAGMGPVLALKYFRYTYRPSKINTLQQAERMGGPILTLGNIEPHPRPMEKEVVSPLQISQPKNRNPVYEPLLSDSPNSSRRSLGSGTPFDFFQSQSRLSSSYSRNCKDN
;
A
#
# COMPACT_ATOMS: atom_id res chain seq x y z
N MET A 1 -14.96 -21.71 -1.68
CA MET A 1 -14.01 -21.59 -0.56
C MET A 1 -13.04 -20.41 -0.75
N SER A 2 -13.54 -19.22 -1.16
CA SER A 2 -12.67 -18.11 -1.61
C SER A 2 -12.30 -17.07 -0.54
N ARG A 3 -12.84 -17.18 0.68
CA ARG A 3 -12.56 -16.24 1.78
C ARG A 3 -11.52 -16.84 2.72
N GLY A 4 -10.26 -16.41 2.57
CA GLY A 4 -9.23 -16.65 3.56
C GLY A 4 -9.53 -15.87 4.84
N ILE A 5 -9.11 -16.39 6.00
CA ILE A 5 -9.14 -15.64 7.26
C ILE A 5 -8.06 -14.55 7.13
N PRO A 6 -8.36 -13.26 7.40
CA PRO A 6 -7.34 -12.21 7.33
C PRO A 6 -6.22 -12.52 8.33
N GLU A 7 -4.99 -12.60 7.83
CA GLU A 7 -3.81 -12.83 8.67
C GLU A 7 -3.44 -11.54 9.42
N PRO A 8 -2.94 -11.63 10.65
CA PRO A 8 -2.47 -10.46 11.38
C PRO A 8 -1.24 -9.87 10.67
N LYS A 9 -1.36 -8.64 10.19
CA LYS A 9 -0.26 -7.92 9.55
C LYS A 9 0.63 -7.27 10.62
N LEU A 10 1.91 -7.63 10.61
CA LEU A 10 2.94 -7.04 11.46
C LEU A 10 3.74 -6.02 10.65
N THR A 11 3.97 -4.84 11.23
CA THR A 11 4.70 -3.78 10.54
C THR A 11 6.20 -4.01 10.57
N ALA A 12 6.94 -3.39 9.64
CA ALA A 12 8.40 -3.43 9.69
C ALA A 12 8.95 -2.76 10.96
N MET A 13 8.23 -1.77 11.49
CA MET A 13 8.59 -1.09 12.73
C MET A 13 8.52 -2.05 13.93
N ASP A 14 7.46 -2.86 14.03
CA ASP A 14 7.32 -3.84 15.11
C ASP A 14 8.47 -4.86 15.07
N ALA A 15 8.78 -5.39 13.88
CA ALA A 15 9.91 -6.32 13.70
C ALA A 15 11.27 -5.70 14.04
N MET A 16 11.44 -4.39 13.82
CA MET A 16 12.65 -3.66 14.20
C MET A 16 12.72 -3.45 15.72
N ILE A 17 11.61 -3.08 16.37
CA ILE A 17 11.53 -2.91 17.82
C ILE A 17 11.84 -4.22 18.52
N ASP A 18 11.37 -5.36 18.01
CA ASP A 18 11.68 -6.68 18.56
C ASP A 18 13.20 -6.95 18.51
N LYS A 19 13.84 -6.67 17.37
CA LYS A 19 15.30 -6.81 17.22
C LYS A 19 16.07 -5.89 18.19
N LEU A 20 15.62 -4.64 18.32
CA LEU A 20 16.23 -3.65 19.22
C LEU A 20 16.05 -4.03 20.69
N THR A 21 14.87 -4.51 21.07
CA THR A 21 14.59 -5.01 22.42
C THR A 21 15.50 -6.19 22.76
N GLY A 22 15.71 -7.11 21.81
CA GLY A 22 16.69 -8.17 21.95
C GLY A 22 18.13 -7.65 22.16
N ALA A 23 18.53 -6.62 21.43
CA ALA A 23 19.86 -6.01 21.59
C ALA A 23 20.03 -5.31 22.96
N ILE A 24 19.02 -4.58 23.43
CA ILE A 24 19.02 -3.95 24.77
C ILE A 24 19.07 -5.02 25.85
N PHE A 25 18.33 -6.11 25.71
CA PHE A 25 18.34 -7.23 26.66
C PHE A 25 19.73 -7.86 26.78
N VAL A 26 20.42 -8.08 25.65
CA VAL A 26 21.81 -8.57 25.67
C VAL A 26 22.74 -7.56 26.37
N PHE A 27 22.59 -6.27 26.08
CA PHE A 27 23.38 -5.23 26.74
C PHE A 27 23.12 -5.17 28.25
N GLN A 28 21.86 -5.31 28.68
CA GLN A 28 21.45 -5.39 30.09
C GLN A 28 22.15 -6.55 30.80
N ILE A 29 22.15 -7.75 30.22
CA ILE A 29 22.85 -8.91 30.79
C ILE A 29 24.35 -8.61 30.97
N VAL A 30 25.00 -8.00 29.98
CA VAL A 30 26.42 -7.65 30.07
C VAL A 30 26.69 -6.68 31.21
N VAL A 31 25.88 -5.61 31.32
CA VAL A 31 26.00 -4.62 32.40
C VAL A 31 25.81 -5.26 33.77
N VAL A 32 24.79 -6.11 33.92
CA VAL A 32 24.46 -6.80 35.17
C VAL A 32 25.56 -7.76 35.59
N MET A 33 26.18 -8.47 34.64
CA MET A 33 27.32 -9.33 34.92
C MET A 33 28.53 -8.54 35.38
N VAL A 34 28.86 -7.42 34.71
CA VAL A 34 30.00 -6.57 35.09
C VAL A 34 29.80 -5.94 36.47
N LEU A 35 28.63 -5.32 36.71
CA LEU A 35 28.31 -4.70 38.00
C LEU A 35 28.17 -5.73 39.12
N GLY A 36 27.61 -6.90 38.82
CA GLY A 36 27.48 -8.01 39.74
C GLY A 36 28.83 -8.57 40.19
N ILE A 37 29.75 -8.78 39.25
CA ILE A 37 31.14 -9.19 39.57
C ILE A 37 31.84 -8.11 40.38
N ALA A 38 31.77 -6.84 39.97
CA ALA A 38 32.38 -5.73 40.70
C ALA A 38 31.82 -5.61 42.13
N GLY A 39 30.51 -5.76 42.30
CA GLY A 39 29.85 -5.76 43.60
C GLY A 39 30.26 -6.94 44.48
N ASN A 40 30.43 -8.13 43.91
CA ASN A 40 30.97 -9.28 44.63
C ASN A 40 32.43 -9.05 45.07
N VAL A 41 33.28 -8.50 44.19
CA VAL A 41 34.67 -8.15 44.54
C VAL A 41 34.70 -7.13 45.68
N TRP A 42 33.88 -6.08 45.61
CA TRP A 42 33.80 -5.06 46.67
C TRP A 42 33.28 -5.62 48.00
N LYS A 43 32.29 -6.51 47.94
CA LYS A 43 31.77 -7.20 49.13
C LYS A 43 32.88 -7.95 49.86
N ASP A 44 33.66 -8.74 49.12
CA ASP A 44 34.68 -9.61 49.70
C ASP A 44 35.93 -8.85 50.15
N THR A 45 36.27 -7.75 49.46
CA THR A 45 37.46 -6.94 49.78
C THR A 45 37.22 -5.90 50.86
N GLU A 46 36.10 -5.18 50.83
CA GLU A 46 35.88 -4.01 51.70
C GLU A 46 34.66 -4.16 52.62
N ALA A 47 33.53 -4.66 52.10
CA ALA A 47 32.28 -4.65 52.88
C ALA A 47 32.33 -5.61 54.09
N ARG A 48 32.96 -6.78 53.95
CA ARG A 48 33.15 -7.74 55.06
C ARG A 48 34.04 -7.21 56.19
N LYS A 49 34.90 -6.22 55.91
CA LYS A 49 35.73 -5.55 56.94
C LYS A 49 34.92 -4.57 57.80
N GLN A 50 33.77 -4.11 57.30
CA GLN A 50 32.95 -3.10 57.97
C GLN A 50 31.94 -3.75 58.91
N TRP A 51 32.15 -3.57 60.22
CA TRP A 51 31.36 -4.23 61.27
C TRP A 51 29.85 -3.94 61.22
N TYR A 52 29.45 -2.80 60.66
CA TYR A 52 28.05 -2.36 60.58
C TYR A 52 27.28 -2.92 59.37
N VAL A 53 27.94 -3.57 58.41
CA VAL A 53 27.29 -4.11 57.19
C VAL A 53 26.69 -5.51 57.42
N GLN A 54 27.04 -6.18 58.52
CA GLN A 54 26.43 -7.41 59.03
C GLN A 54 26.22 -8.54 57.98
N TYR A 55 27.27 -8.89 57.23
CA TYR A 55 27.22 -10.07 56.37
C TYR A 55 27.29 -11.37 57.20
N PRO A 56 26.46 -12.38 56.91
CA PRO A 56 26.53 -13.68 57.59
C PRO A 56 27.87 -14.37 57.33
N ILE A 57 28.40 -15.06 58.35
CA ILE A 57 29.72 -15.72 58.32
C ILE A 57 29.72 -16.95 57.39
N GLU A 58 28.58 -17.64 57.27
CA GLU A 58 28.36 -18.75 56.33
C GLU A 58 27.35 -18.34 55.26
N GLY A 59 27.79 -18.35 54.00
CA GLY A 59 26.99 -18.00 52.84
C GLY A 59 26.46 -19.24 52.09
N PRO A 60 25.27 -19.18 51.49
CA PRO A 60 24.77 -20.25 50.64
C PRO A 60 25.59 -20.40 49.35
N TRP A 61 25.56 -21.57 48.71
CA TRP A 61 26.31 -21.86 47.47
C TRP A 61 25.99 -20.91 46.29
N TYR A 62 24.84 -20.25 46.32
CA TYR A 62 24.38 -19.30 45.30
C TYR A 62 24.69 -17.83 45.62
N GLU A 63 25.48 -17.53 46.67
CA GLU A 63 25.77 -16.15 47.10
C GLU A 63 26.40 -15.29 45.98
N LEU A 64 27.19 -15.89 45.08
CA LEU A 64 27.79 -15.22 43.93
C LEU A 64 26.74 -14.67 42.94
N LEU A 65 25.56 -15.30 42.85
CA LEU A 65 24.48 -14.91 41.95
C LEU A 65 23.55 -13.85 42.54
N VAL A 66 23.54 -13.67 43.87
CA VAL A 66 22.59 -12.77 44.54
C VAL A 66 22.79 -11.31 44.13
N ILE A 67 24.04 -10.83 44.06
CA ILE A 67 24.35 -9.44 43.69
C ILE A 67 24.02 -9.18 42.20
N PRO A 68 24.46 -10.02 41.24
CA PRO A 68 24.01 -9.93 39.84
C PRO A 68 22.48 -9.92 39.71
N LEU A 69 21.75 -10.83 40.37
CA LEU A 69 20.29 -10.88 40.28
C LEU A 69 19.60 -9.63 40.86
N ARG A 70 20.19 -8.98 41.87
CA ARG A 70 19.71 -7.69 42.37
C ARG A 70 19.94 -6.56 41.36
N PHE A 71 21.09 -6.56 40.69
CA PHE A 71 21.33 -5.63 39.59
C PHE A 71 20.43 -5.89 38.39
N GLU A 72 20.07 -7.15 38.10
CA GLU A 72 19.07 -7.49 37.08
C GLU A 72 17.72 -6.83 37.37
N LEU A 73 17.25 -6.94 38.63
CA LEU A 73 16.02 -6.27 39.06
C LEU A 73 16.12 -4.74 38.93
N LEU A 74 17.26 -4.15 39.28
CA LEU A 74 17.48 -2.70 39.16
C LEU A 74 17.59 -2.22 37.70
N CYS A 75 18.20 -3.02 36.82
CA CYS A 75 18.37 -2.71 35.40
C CYS A 75 17.16 -3.11 34.55
N SER A 76 16.17 -3.82 35.10
CA SER A 76 14.94 -4.23 34.38
C SER A 76 14.15 -3.08 33.76
N ILE A 77 14.31 -1.85 34.28
CA ILE A 77 13.70 -0.62 33.75
C ILE A 77 14.34 -0.13 32.44
N MET A 78 15.46 -0.72 32.01
CA MET A 78 16.16 -0.37 30.77
C MET A 78 15.37 -0.74 29.52
N ILE A 79 14.54 -1.79 29.60
CA ILE A 79 13.53 -2.12 28.58
C ILE A 79 12.21 -1.48 29.03
N PRO A 80 11.77 -0.37 28.42
CA PRO A 80 10.60 0.35 28.90
C PRO A 80 9.33 -0.45 28.61
N ILE A 81 8.63 -0.87 29.66
CA ILE A 81 7.33 -1.58 29.53
C ILE A 81 6.31 -0.73 28.75
N SER A 82 6.41 0.60 28.81
CA SER A 82 5.48 1.53 28.15
C SER A 82 5.73 1.74 26.66
N ILE A 83 6.84 1.25 26.08
CA ILE A 83 7.17 1.52 24.66
C ILE A 83 6.09 0.98 23.72
N LYS A 84 5.67 -0.27 23.94
CA LYS A 84 4.66 -0.94 23.13
C LYS A 84 3.29 -0.30 23.28
N VAL A 85 2.88 -0.04 24.52
CA VAL A 85 1.59 0.60 24.82
C VAL A 85 1.52 2.02 24.23
N SER A 86 2.61 2.79 24.31
CA SER A 86 2.66 4.14 23.76
C SER A 86 2.59 4.13 22.24
N LEU A 87 3.27 3.18 21.59
CA LEU A 87 3.23 2.99 20.15
C LEU A 87 1.83 2.58 19.68
N ASP A 88 1.19 1.61 20.34
CA ASP A 88 -0.18 1.20 20.01
C ASP A 88 -1.18 2.36 20.16
N LEU A 89 -1.00 3.22 21.17
CA LEU A 89 -1.81 4.42 21.36
C LEU A 89 -1.58 5.45 20.26
N VAL A 90 -0.33 5.72 19.88
CA VAL A 90 0.02 6.63 18.78
C VAL A 90 -0.57 6.15 17.46
N LYS A 91 -0.42 4.85 17.15
CA LYS A 91 -1.00 4.20 15.98
C LYS A 91 -2.53 4.33 15.93
N SER A 92 -3.19 4.13 17.08
CA SER A 92 -4.64 4.31 17.21
C SER A 92 -5.08 5.76 16.99
N LEU A 93 -4.27 6.74 17.42
CA LEU A 93 -4.53 8.16 17.17
C LEU A 93 -4.35 8.53 15.69
N TYR A 94 -3.34 8.00 15.00
CA TYR A 94 -3.19 8.20 13.55
C TYR A 94 -4.37 7.64 12.76
N ALA A 95 -4.83 6.44 13.09
CA ALA A 95 -6.03 5.86 12.51
C ALA A 95 -7.26 6.79 12.71
N LYS A 96 -7.39 7.41 13.90
CA LYS A 96 -8.47 8.37 14.16
C LYS A 96 -8.32 9.69 13.40
N PHE A 97 -7.10 10.17 13.17
CA PHE A 97 -6.89 11.35 12.32
C PHE A 97 -7.29 11.08 10.88
N ILE A 98 -7.02 9.87 10.36
CA ILE A 98 -7.50 9.44 9.05
C ILE A 98 -9.03 9.40 9.01
N ASP A 99 -9.69 8.90 10.06
CA ASP A 99 -11.16 8.86 10.14
C ASP A 99 -11.81 10.27 10.21
N TRP A 100 -11.10 11.24 10.79
CA TRP A 100 -11.61 12.60 11.04
C TRP A 100 -11.29 13.60 9.94
N ASP A 101 -10.56 13.18 8.91
CA ASP A 101 -10.18 14.06 7.81
C ASP A 101 -11.40 14.42 6.95
N ALA A 102 -11.67 15.73 6.83
CA ALA A 102 -12.78 16.24 6.04
C ALA A 102 -12.53 16.13 4.52
N GLU A 103 -11.27 16.07 4.09
CA GLU A 103 -10.92 15.92 2.67
C GLU A 103 -11.12 14.49 2.16
N MET A 104 -11.19 13.51 3.07
CA MET A 104 -11.42 12.09 2.75
C MET A 104 -12.89 11.65 2.90
N ILE A 105 -13.82 12.60 2.76
CA ILE A 105 -15.26 12.35 2.75
C ILE A 105 -15.75 12.33 1.30
N ASP A 106 -16.39 11.24 0.90
CA ASP A 106 -17.11 11.22 -0.37
C ASP A 106 -18.36 12.11 -0.25
N TYR A 107 -18.39 13.21 -1.00
CA TYR A 107 -19.50 14.16 -0.99
C TYR A 107 -20.79 13.61 -1.63
N GLU A 108 -20.72 12.62 -2.51
CA GLU A 108 -21.90 12.04 -3.15
C GLU A 108 -22.65 11.10 -2.20
N THR A 109 -21.90 10.28 -1.46
CA THR A 109 -22.48 9.30 -0.52
C THR A 109 -22.52 9.78 0.93
N GLY A 110 -21.74 10.81 1.26
CA GLY A 110 -21.55 11.32 2.62
C GLY A 110 -20.71 10.39 3.50
N ILE A 111 -19.94 9.48 2.92
CA ILE A 111 -19.20 8.45 3.65
C ILE A 111 -17.74 8.91 3.91
N PRO A 112 -17.27 8.96 5.17
CA PRO A 112 -15.88 9.25 5.49
C PRO A 112 -14.96 8.02 5.35
N SER A 113 -13.65 8.25 5.27
CA SER A 113 -12.60 7.23 5.46
C SER A 113 -12.73 6.52 6.81
N HIS A 114 -12.35 5.24 6.85
CA HIS A 114 -12.31 4.43 8.07
C HIS A 114 -11.09 3.49 8.12
N ALA A 115 -10.24 3.67 9.12
CA ALA A 115 -9.13 2.77 9.40
C ALA A 115 -9.63 1.54 10.18
N THR A 116 -9.79 0.39 9.51
CA THR A 116 -10.18 -0.87 10.15
C THR A 116 -9.02 -1.51 10.93
N ASN A 117 -7.79 -1.33 10.44
CA ASN A 117 -6.58 -1.78 11.07
C ASN A 117 -5.75 -0.59 11.57
N THR A 118 -5.69 -0.40 12.89
CA THR A 118 -4.93 0.68 13.50
C THR A 118 -3.43 0.43 13.47
N ALA A 119 -2.96 -0.79 13.22
CA ALA A 119 -1.57 -1.16 13.43
C ALA A 119 -0.62 -0.73 12.30
N ILE A 120 -1.14 -0.36 11.12
CA ILE A 120 -0.36 -0.23 9.88
C ILE A 120 -0.29 1.21 9.31
N SER A 121 -0.60 2.23 10.11
CA SER A 121 -0.62 3.63 9.66
C SER A 121 0.71 4.15 9.17
N GLU A 122 1.83 3.66 9.71
CA GLU A 122 3.16 4.05 9.27
C GLU A 122 3.59 3.40 7.94
N ASP A 123 3.05 2.22 7.61
CA ASP A 123 3.43 1.49 6.39
C ASP A 123 2.91 2.22 5.14
N LEU A 124 1.85 3.03 5.26
CA LEU A 124 1.33 3.90 4.19
C LEU A 124 2.41 4.86 3.64
N GLY A 125 3.32 5.33 4.50
CA GLY A 125 4.43 6.20 4.10
C GLY A 125 5.58 5.49 3.38
N GLN A 126 5.55 4.16 3.29
CA GLN A 126 6.60 3.33 2.71
C GLN A 126 6.17 2.56 1.47
N VAL A 127 4.93 2.74 0.99
CA VAL A 127 4.40 2.02 -0.17
C VAL A 127 5.23 2.33 -1.41
N GLU A 128 5.69 1.29 -2.11
CA GLU A 128 6.44 1.40 -3.36
C GLU A 128 5.63 0.95 -4.59
N TYR A 129 4.73 -0.04 -4.41
CA TYR A 129 3.86 -0.56 -5.46
C TYR A 129 2.39 -0.47 -5.07
N ILE A 130 1.57 0.09 -5.94
CA ILE A 130 0.10 0.04 -5.87
C ILE A 130 -0.42 -0.93 -6.92
N MET A 131 -1.14 -1.95 -6.46
CA MET A 131 -1.87 -2.90 -7.30
C MET A 131 -3.35 -2.55 -7.24
N THR A 132 -3.91 -2.17 -8.38
CA THR A 132 -5.29 -1.67 -8.45
C THR A 132 -6.13 -2.54 -9.37
N ASP A 133 -7.37 -2.80 -8.96
CA ASP A 133 -8.38 -3.28 -9.89
C ASP A 133 -8.83 -2.15 -10.84
N LYS A 134 -9.44 -2.53 -11.96
CA LYS A 134 -9.99 -1.58 -12.95
C LYS A 134 -11.43 -1.20 -12.61
N THR A 135 -12.32 -2.19 -12.57
CA THR A 135 -13.76 -1.98 -12.42
C THR A 135 -14.05 -1.53 -10.99
N GLY A 136 -14.89 -0.51 -10.82
CA GLY A 136 -15.34 -0.05 -9.49
C GLY A 136 -14.26 0.62 -8.62
N THR A 137 -12.99 0.57 -9.06
CA THR A 137 -11.85 1.21 -8.42
C THR A 137 -11.32 2.39 -9.24
N LEU A 138 -10.94 2.15 -10.50
CA LEU A 138 -10.56 3.24 -11.41
C LEU A 138 -11.78 3.80 -12.15
N THR A 139 -12.78 2.95 -12.38
CA THR A 139 -14.03 3.33 -13.03
C THR A 139 -15.16 3.48 -12.02
N GLU A 140 -16.10 4.39 -12.30
CA GLU A 140 -17.34 4.57 -11.52
C GLU A 140 -18.27 3.36 -11.64
N ASN A 141 -17.96 2.42 -12.54
CA ASN A 141 -18.84 1.34 -12.95
C ASN A 141 -20.21 1.93 -13.34
N ARG A 142 -20.14 2.92 -14.24
CA ARG A 142 -21.28 3.64 -14.81
C ARG A 142 -21.14 3.62 -16.31
N MET A 143 -21.88 2.70 -16.92
CA MET A 143 -21.89 2.50 -18.36
C MET A 143 -22.70 3.60 -19.05
N ILE A 144 -22.08 4.34 -19.98
CA ILE A 144 -22.71 5.43 -20.72
C ILE A 144 -22.63 5.13 -22.21
N PHE A 145 -23.78 5.12 -22.90
CA PHE A 145 -23.81 5.03 -24.35
C PHE A 145 -23.22 6.31 -24.98
N ARG A 146 -22.17 6.17 -25.79
CA ARG A 146 -21.45 7.31 -26.36
C ARG A 146 -21.46 7.37 -27.87
N ARG A 147 -21.25 6.24 -28.55
CA ARG A 147 -21.15 6.22 -30.02
C ARG A 147 -21.88 5.01 -30.58
N CYS A 148 -22.25 5.09 -31.85
CA CYS A 148 -22.76 3.94 -32.56
C CYS A 148 -22.46 4.04 -34.06
N CYS A 149 -22.43 2.90 -34.73
CA CYS A 149 -22.42 2.78 -36.17
C CYS A 149 -23.72 2.06 -36.58
N ILE A 150 -24.54 2.66 -37.44
CA ILE A 150 -25.81 2.09 -37.92
C ILE A 150 -25.78 2.08 -39.45
N SER A 151 -25.98 0.91 -40.06
CA SER A 151 -25.91 0.72 -41.53
C SER A 151 -24.66 1.34 -42.19
N GLY A 152 -23.52 1.27 -41.50
CA GLY A 152 -22.24 1.82 -41.98
C GLY A 152 -22.04 3.32 -41.75
N VAL A 153 -22.99 4.03 -41.14
CA VAL A 153 -22.87 5.45 -40.78
C VAL A 153 -22.46 5.59 -39.32
N PHE A 154 -21.41 6.36 -39.06
CA PHE A 154 -20.87 6.62 -37.72
C PHE A 154 -21.54 7.83 -37.08
N TYR A 155 -22.01 7.68 -35.84
CA TYR A 155 -22.65 8.72 -35.04
C TYR A 155 -21.87 8.97 -33.75
N GLY A 156 -21.76 10.25 -33.36
CA GLY A 156 -21.05 10.68 -32.15
C GLY A 156 -19.54 10.87 -32.31
N ASN A 157 -18.98 10.74 -33.53
CA ASN A 157 -17.54 10.96 -33.77
C ASN A 157 -17.14 12.44 -33.68
N GLU A 158 -17.97 13.37 -34.14
CA GLU A 158 -17.70 14.82 -34.09
C GLU A 158 -18.10 15.45 -32.74
N SER A 159 -19.24 15.03 -32.18
CA SER A 159 -19.78 15.55 -30.92
C SER A 159 -19.24 14.86 -29.67
N GLY A 160 -18.59 13.69 -29.81
CA GLY A 160 -18.22 12.79 -28.72
C GLY A 160 -19.40 12.06 -28.06
N ASP A 161 -20.63 12.34 -28.50
CA ASP A 161 -21.88 11.83 -27.92
C ASP A 161 -22.94 11.68 -29.02
N ALA A 162 -23.29 10.44 -29.33
CA ALA A 162 -24.28 10.08 -30.34
C ALA A 162 -25.67 10.60 -30.00
N LEU A 163 -26.02 10.76 -28.72
CA LEU A 163 -27.33 11.27 -28.30
C LEU A 163 -27.51 12.76 -28.62
N LYS A 164 -26.41 13.48 -28.84
CA LYS A 164 -26.38 14.89 -29.24
C LYS A 164 -26.09 15.09 -30.72
N ASP A 165 -25.85 13.99 -31.46
CA ASP A 165 -25.53 14.06 -32.88
C ASP A 165 -26.78 14.42 -33.69
N THR A 166 -26.70 15.56 -34.40
CA THR A 166 -27.80 16.08 -35.21
C THR A 166 -28.18 15.13 -36.35
N LYS A 167 -27.21 14.37 -36.89
CA LYS A 167 -27.48 13.38 -37.96
C LYS A 167 -28.36 12.25 -37.43
N LEU A 168 -28.08 11.75 -36.22
CA LEU A 168 -28.86 10.69 -35.61
C LEU A 168 -30.26 11.17 -35.22
N LEU A 169 -30.36 12.34 -34.59
CA LEU A 169 -31.66 12.92 -34.19
C LEU A 169 -32.57 13.17 -35.41
N ASN A 170 -32.01 13.65 -36.53
CA ASN A 170 -32.76 13.81 -37.77
C ASN A 170 -33.21 12.47 -38.35
N ALA A 171 -32.37 11.42 -38.29
CA ALA A 171 -32.74 10.09 -38.77
C ALA A 171 -33.85 9.43 -37.92
N VAL A 172 -33.83 9.68 -36.60
CA VAL A 172 -34.89 9.25 -35.66
C VAL A 172 -36.20 10.01 -35.92
N ALA A 173 -36.13 11.32 -36.12
CA ALA A 173 -37.32 12.13 -36.46
C ALA A 173 -37.90 11.73 -37.82
N GLY A 174 -37.04 11.41 -38.79
CA GLY A 174 -37.41 10.88 -40.10
C GLY A 174 -37.91 9.43 -40.09
N SER A 175 -37.85 8.73 -38.94
CA SER A 175 -38.26 7.33 -38.79
C SER A 175 -37.61 6.39 -39.82
N SER A 176 -36.30 6.56 -40.05
CA SER A 176 -35.53 5.68 -40.95
C SER A 176 -35.62 4.21 -40.50
N PRO A 177 -35.92 3.25 -41.39
CA PRO A 177 -36.20 1.86 -41.01
C PRO A 177 -35.02 1.21 -40.27
N ASP A 178 -33.80 1.42 -40.74
CA ASP A 178 -32.58 0.86 -40.14
C ASP A 178 -32.35 1.37 -38.71
N VAL A 179 -32.57 2.67 -38.48
CA VAL A 179 -32.40 3.29 -37.16
C VAL A 179 -33.50 2.82 -36.21
N VAL A 180 -34.74 2.71 -36.69
CA VAL A 180 -35.85 2.19 -35.89
C VAL A 180 -35.59 0.74 -35.50
N GLN A 181 -35.13 -0.11 -36.41
CA GLN A 181 -34.76 -1.50 -36.08
C GLN A 181 -33.60 -1.57 -35.08
N PHE A 182 -32.55 -0.76 -35.28
CA PHE A 182 -31.42 -0.70 -34.36
C PHE A 182 -31.85 -0.30 -32.94
N LEU A 183 -32.66 0.76 -32.82
CA LEU A 183 -33.23 1.20 -31.54
C LEU A 183 -34.20 0.16 -30.94
N THR A 184 -34.87 -0.63 -31.79
CA THR A 184 -35.76 -1.72 -31.35
C THR A 184 -34.96 -2.83 -30.68
N VAL A 185 -33.82 -3.22 -31.26
CA VAL A 185 -32.91 -4.19 -30.62
C VAL A 185 -32.40 -3.64 -29.28
N MET A 186 -31.99 -2.37 -29.21
CA MET A 186 -31.54 -1.75 -27.95
C MET A 186 -32.64 -1.78 -26.87
N ALA A 187 -33.88 -1.47 -27.23
CA ALA A 187 -35.00 -1.36 -26.30
C ALA A 187 -35.62 -2.72 -25.89
N ILE A 188 -35.61 -3.74 -26.77
CA ILE A 188 -36.29 -5.03 -26.54
C ILE A 188 -35.33 -6.13 -26.08
N CYS A 189 -34.15 -6.23 -26.70
CA CYS A 189 -33.26 -7.37 -26.51
C CYS A 189 -32.51 -7.22 -25.18
N ASN A 190 -33.20 -7.29 -24.05
CA ASN A 190 -32.65 -7.10 -22.71
C ASN A 190 -33.56 -7.74 -21.64
N THR A 191 -33.07 -7.78 -20.40
CA THR A 191 -33.82 -8.28 -19.23
C THR A 191 -34.39 -7.16 -18.35
N VAL A 192 -34.37 -5.93 -18.84
CA VAL A 192 -34.68 -4.73 -18.05
C VAL A 192 -36.17 -4.69 -17.69
N VAL A 193 -36.46 -4.23 -16.48
CA VAL A 193 -37.82 -4.00 -16.01
C VAL A 193 -38.11 -2.50 -15.94
N PRO A 194 -39.13 -1.99 -16.68
CA PRO A 194 -39.53 -0.60 -16.61
C PRO A 194 -40.38 -0.35 -15.36
N ILE A 195 -40.03 0.67 -14.59
CA ILE A 195 -40.73 1.11 -13.38
C ILE A 195 -41.30 2.50 -13.65
N LYS A 196 -42.61 2.65 -13.58
CA LYS A 196 -43.28 3.95 -13.74
C LYS A 196 -43.26 4.71 -12.43
N SER A 197 -42.65 5.91 -12.44
CA SER A 197 -42.74 6.86 -11.33
C SER A 197 -44.14 7.48 -11.25
N LYS A 198 -44.47 8.04 -10.08
CA LYS A 198 -45.72 8.78 -9.83
C LYS A 198 -45.89 9.99 -10.77
N THR A 199 -44.79 10.51 -11.32
CA THR A 199 -44.76 11.62 -12.27
C THR A 199 -44.97 11.20 -13.73
N GLY A 200 -45.11 9.90 -14.01
CA GLY A 200 -45.23 9.36 -15.37
C GLY A 200 -43.91 9.10 -16.09
N ALA A 201 -42.77 9.48 -15.50
CA ALA A 201 -41.44 9.11 -16.00
C ALA A 201 -41.16 7.62 -15.79
N VAL A 202 -40.56 6.97 -16.79
CA VAL A 202 -40.15 5.55 -16.71
C VAL A 202 -38.69 5.49 -16.28
N SER A 203 -38.41 4.82 -15.17
CA SER A 203 -37.07 4.46 -14.72
C SER A 203 -36.82 2.98 -14.99
N TYR A 204 -35.63 2.61 -15.40
CA TYR A 204 -35.28 1.24 -15.74
C TYR A 204 -34.50 0.57 -14.60
N LYS A 205 -34.73 -0.72 -14.40
CA LYS A 205 -33.93 -1.55 -13.50
C LYS A 205 -33.42 -2.76 -14.27
N ALA A 206 -32.10 -2.85 -14.41
CA ALA A 206 -31.41 -3.89 -15.16
C ALA A 206 -30.59 -4.81 -14.25
N GLN A 207 -30.29 -6.03 -14.71
CA GLN A 207 -29.30 -6.90 -14.07
C GLN A 207 -27.87 -6.55 -14.50
N SER A 208 -27.69 -6.07 -15.74
CA SER A 208 -26.40 -5.62 -16.28
C SER A 208 -26.47 -4.13 -16.60
N GLN A 209 -25.40 -3.42 -16.27
CA GLN A 209 -25.28 -1.98 -16.51
C GLN A 209 -25.16 -1.64 -18.00
N ASP A 210 -24.61 -2.54 -18.82
CA ASP A 210 -24.57 -2.34 -20.28
C ASP A 210 -26.00 -2.28 -20.83
N GLU A 211 -26.90 -3.14 -20.33
CA GLU A 211 -28.31 -3.14 -20.74
C GLU A 211 -29.02 -1.88 -20.28
N ASP A 212 -28.75 -1.43 -19.05
CA ASP A 212 -29.29 -0.18 -18.53
C ASP A 212 -28.87 1.01 -19.41
N ALA A 213 -27.59 1.09 -19.79
CA ALA A 213 -27.07 2.14 -20.66
C ALA A 213 -27.77 2.16 -22.03
N LEU A 214 -27.95 0.97 -22.65
CA LEU A 214 -28.59 0.85 -23.96
C LEU A 214 -30.08 1.21 -23.92
N VAL A 215 -30.84 0.74 -22.91
CA VAL A 215 -32.28 1.02 -22.80
C VAL A 215 -32.53 2.50 -22.46
N ASN A 216 -31.72 3.08 -21.57
CA ASN A 216 -31.79 4.51 -21.28
C ASN A 216 -31.44 5.35 -22.51
N ALA A 217 -30.44 4.95 -23.29
CA ALA A 217 -30.08 5.62 -24.55
C ALA A 217 -31.22 5.54 -25.58
N ALA A 218 -31.83 4.37 -25.75
CA ALA A 218 -32.99 4.21 -26.62
C ALA A 218 -34.17 5.10 -26.19
N ALA A 219 -34.44 5.18 -24.89
CA ALA A 219 -35.49 6.04 -24.34
C ALA A 219 -35.23 7.53 -24.60
N GLN A 220 -33.97 7.98 -24.53
CA GLN A 220 -33.57 9.35 -24.87
C GLN A 220 -33.73 9.65 -26.37
N LEU A 221 -33.54 8.64 -27.22
CA LEU A 221 -33.82 8.70 -28.67
C LEU A 221 -35.29 8.43 -29.00
N HIS A 222 -36.21 8.76 -28.09
CA HIS A 222 -37.66 8.63 -28.23
C HIS A 222 -38.20 7.20 -28.46
N MET A 223 -37.40 6.17 -28.20
CA MET A 223 -37.80 4.75 -28.21
C MET A 223 -37.99 4.26 -26.77
N VAL A 224 -39.14 4.56 -26.18
CA VAL A 224 -39.39 4.32 -24.75
C VAL A 224 -40.02 2.95 -24.53
N TYR A 225 -39.33 2.08 -23.78
CA TYR A 225 -39.89 0.82 -23.31
C TYR A 225 -40.83 1.09 -22.12
N ALA A 226 -42.13 1.11 -22.40
CA ALA A 226 -43.11 1.71 -21.49
C ALA A 226 -43.65 0.72 -20.45
N ASN A 227 -43.93 -0.53 -20.84
CA ASN A 227 -44.50 -1.53 -19.95
C ASN A 227 -44.31 -2.97 -20.48
N LYS A 228 -44.38 -3.95 -19.58
CA LYS A 228 -44.43 -5.38 -19.90
C LYS A 228 -45.57 -6.05 -19.15
N ASN A 229 -46.59 -6.47 -19.89
CA ASN A 229 -47.74 -7.19 -19.36
C ASN A 229 -47.68 -8.66 -19.80
N ALA A 230 -47.29 -9.55 -18.88
CA ALA A 230 -47.02 -10.97 -19.19
C ALA A 230 -46.01 -11.10 -20.35
N ASN A 231 -46.47 -11.55 -21.53
CA ASN A 231 -45.64 -11.70 -22.72
C ASN A 231 -45.71 -10.50 -23.67
N ILE A 232 -46.59 -9.52 -23.43
CA ILE A 232 -46.74 -8.37 -24.34
C ILE A 232 -45.91 -7.19 -23.81
N LEU A 233 -44.96 -6.74 -24.64
CA LEU A 233 -44.15 -5.54 -24.47
C LEU A 233 -44.82 -4.36 -25.18
N GLU A 234 -44.86 -3.21 -24.51
CA GLU A 234 -45.34 -1.96 -25.09
C GLU A 234 -44.17 -0.97 -25.25
N ILE A 235 -43.88 -0.59 -26.49
CA ILE A 235 -42.90 0.44 -26.84
C ILE A 235 -43.63 1.68 -27.33
N ARG A 236 -43.19 2.84 -26.87
CA ARG A 236 -43.66 4.13 -27.39
C ARG A 236 -42.55 4.75 -28.22
N PHE A 237 -42.76 4.83 -29.54
CA PHE A 237 -41.85 5.48 -30.48
C PHE A 237 -42.49 6.71 -31.09
N ASN A 238 -41.89 7.89 -30.93
CA ASN A 238 -42.40 9.18 -31.44
C ASN A 238 -43.90 9.43 -31.13
N GLY A 239 -44.38 8.94 -29.97
CA GLY A 239 -45.78 9.05 -29.53
C GLY A 239 -46.69 7.89 -29.96
N SER A 240 -46.31 7.09 -30.94
CA SER A 240 -47.02 5.88 -31.37
C SER A 240 -46.70 4.70 -30.47
N VAL A 241 -47.71 3.87 -30.16
CA VAL A 241 -47.53 2.67 -29.33
C VAL A 241 -47.43 1.44 -30.23
N ILE A 242 -46.30 0.74 -30.15
CA ILE A 242 -46.02 -0.52 -30.84
C ILE A 242 -46.04 -1.64 -29.81
N LYS A 243 -46.69 -2.75 -30.13
CA LYS A 243 -46.84 -3.90 -29.24
C LYS A 243 -46.12 -5.11 -29.83
N TYR A 244 -45.27 -5.72 -29.02
CA TYR A 244 -44.55 -6.95 -29.36
C TYR A 244 -44.93 -8.05 -28.38
N GLU A 245 -45.23 -9.23 -28.89
CA GLU A 245 -45.37 -10.44 -28.08
C GLU A 245 -44.01 -11.13 -27.99
N VAL A 246 -43.46 -11.27 -26.79
CA VAL A 246 -42.24 -12.03 -26.53
C VAL A 246 -42.58 -13.50 -26.57
N LEU A 247 -42.00 -14.20 -27.53
CA LEU A 247 -42.19 -15.63 -27.68
C LEU A 247 -41.18 -16.41 -26.85
N GLU A 248 -39.91 -16.03 -26.90
CA GLU A 248 -38.84 -16.70 -26.15
C GLU A 248 -37.67 -15.74 -25.87
N ILE A 249 -36.99 -15.94 -24.72
CA ILE A 249 -35.79 -15.18 -24.33
C ILE A 249 -34.61 -16.14 -24.23
N LEU A 250 -33.63 -15.95 -25.11
CA LEU A 250 -32.37 -16.66 -25.08
C LEU A 250 -31.37 -15.86 -24.25
N GLU A 251 -31.33 -16.15 -22.95
CA GLU A 251 -30.48 -15.47 -21.97
C GLU A 251 -29.00 -15.46 -22.37
N PHE A 252 -28.27 -14.46 -21.87
CA PHE A 252 -26.83 -14.38 -22.06
C PHE A 252 -26.13 -15.51 -21.31
N THR A 253 -25.19 -16.18 -21.98
CA THR A 253 -24.25 -17.11 -21.33
C THR A 253 -22.82 -16.78 -21.70
N SER A 254 -21.87 -17.07 -20.80
CA SER A 254 -20.43 -16.82 -21.03
C SER A 254 -19.88 -17.55 -22.25
N ASP A 255 -20.45 -18.73 -22.58
CA ASP A 255 -20.06 -19.51 -23.75
C ASP A 255 -20.60 -18.90 -25.04
N ARG A 256 -21.87 -18.47 -25.06
CA ARG A 256 -22.50 -17.86 -26.24
C ARG A 256 -22.04 -16.43 -26.49
N LYS A 257 -21.71 -15.68 -25.43
CA LYS A 257 -21.32 -14.25 -25.46
C LYS A 257 -22.31 -13.33 -26.18
N ARG A 258 -23.58 -13.73 -26.27
CA ARG A 258 -24.68 -12.98 -26.87
C ARG A 258 -26.00 -13.33 -26.18
N MET A 259 -26.96 -12.43 -26.31
CA MET A 259 -28.34 -12.58 -25.85
C MET A 259 -29.25 -12.37 -27.05
N SER A 260 -30.33 -13.15 -27.13
CA SER A 260 -31.31 -12.99 -28.20
C SER A 260 -32.74 -13.05 -27.65
N VAL A 261 -33.67 -12.37 -28.30
CA VAL A 261 -35.10 -12.38 -27.96
C VAL A 261 -35.89 -12.61 -29.23
N VAL A 262 -36.81 -13.57 -29.20
CA VAL A 262 -37.74 -13.82 -30.29
C VAL A 262 -39.03 -13.06 -29.99
N VAL A 263 -39.42 -12.16 -30.89
CA VAL A 263 -40.64 -11.37 -30.76
C VAL A 263 -41.54 -11.53 -31.97
N LYS A 264 -42.85 -11.47 -31.74
CA LYS A 264 -43.88 -11.37 -32.76
C LYS A 264 -44.51 -9.98 -32.70
N ASP A 265 -44.42 -9.24 -33.79
CA ASP A 265 -45.05 -7.93 -33.88
C ASP A 265 -46.57 -8.11 -34.03
N CYS A 266 -47.33 -7.52 -33.10
CA CYS A 266 -48.78 -7.71 -33.04
C CYS A 266 -49.53 -7.02 -34.19
N GLN A 267 -48.89 -6.09 -34.92
CA GLN A 267 -49.53 -5.35 -36.01
C GLN A 267 -49.36 -6.05 -37.36
N ASN A 268 -48.16 -6.56 -37.65
CA ASN A 268 -47.84 -7.19 -38.94
C ASN A 268 -47.79 -8.73 -38.87
N GLY A 269 -47.80 -9.32 -37.67
CA GLY A 269 -47.75 -10.77 -37.44
C GLY A 269 -46.39 -11.42 -37.72
N LYS A 270 -45.36 -10.65 -38.04
CA LYS A 270 -44.01 -11.15 -38.35
C LYS A 270 -43.28 -11.57 -37.09
N ILE A 271 -42.52 -12.67 -37.17
CA ILE A 271 -41.62 -13.12 -36.11
C ILE A 271 -40.21 -12.66 -36.44
N VAL A 272 -39.58 -11.98 -35.48
CA VAL A 272 -38.22 -11.45 -35.62
C VAL A 272 -37.38 -11.92 -34.44
N LEU A 273 -36.21 -12.47 -34.75
CA LEU A 273 -35.13 -12.73 -33.81
C LEU A 273 -34.30 -11.45 -33.68
N LEU A 274 -34.22 -10.89 -32.49
CA LEU A 274 -33.34 -9.76 -32.16
C LEU A 274 -32.16 -10.30 -31.36
N SER A 275 -30.93 -9.94 -31.74
CA SER A 275 -29.72 -10.41 -31.06
C SER A 275 -28.76 -9.27 -30.76
N LYS A 276 -28.13 -9.34 -29.59
CA LYS A 276 -27.04 -8.45 -29.18
C LYS A 276 -25.89 -9.27 -28.58
N GLY A 277 -24.66 -8.92 -28.90
CA GLY A 277 -23.52 -9.65 -28.34
C GLY A 277 -22.16 -9.09 -28.72
N ALA A 278 -21.12 -9.83 -28.35
CA ALA A 278 -19.76 -9.53 -28.77
C ALA A 278 -19.63 -9.61 -30.30
N ASP A 279 -18.69 -8.84 -30.84
CA ASP A 279 -18.28 -8.84 -32.23
C ASP A 279 -17.92 -10.25 -32.74
N GLU A 280 -17.10 -10.98 -31.96
CA GLU A 280 -16.72 -12.38 -32.22
C GLU A 280 -17.92 -13.34 -32.26
N ALA A 281 -19.06 -12.99 -31.63
CA ALA A 281 -20.20 -13.87 -31.44
C ALA A 281 -21.37 -13.59 -32.40
N ILE A 282 -21.39 -12.43 -33.04
CA ILE A 282 -22.44 -11.99 -33.98
C ILE A 282 -21.91 -11.95 -35.41
N LEU A 283 -20.74 -11.33 -35.65
CA LEU A 283 -20.22 -11.09 -37.01
C LEU A 283 -19.97 -12.37 -37.82
N PRO A 284 -19.48 -13.49 -37.24
CA PRO A 284 -19.30 -14.74 -38.00
C PRO A 284 -20.60 -15.37 -38.49
N TYR A 285 -21.74 -15.01 -37.90
CA TYR A 285 -23.05 -15.55 -38.20
C TYR A 285 -23.91 -14.60 -39.05
N ALA A 286 -23.31 -13.56 -39.63
CA ALA A 286 -23.98 -12.65 -40.56
C ALA A 286 -24.39 -13.37 -41.86
N TYR A 287 -25.48 -12.94 -42.48
CA TYR A 287 -25.97 -13.56 -43.72
C TYR A 287 -25.01 -13.36 -44.89
N VAL A 288 -24.98 -14.33 -45.80
CA VAL A 288 -24.11 -14.34 -46.97
C VAL A 288 -24.51 -13.23 -47.94
N GLY A 289 -23.72 -12.16 -48.00
CA GLY A 289 -23.92 -11.03 -48.92
C GLY A 289 -23.89 -9.64 -48.27
N GLN A 290 -23.93 -9.56 -46.94
CA GLN A 290 -23.79 -8.28 -46.24
C GLN A 290 -22.33 -7.80 -46.23
N GLN A 291 -22.10 -6.49 -46.42
CA GLN A 291 -20.78 -5.91 -46.24
C GLN A 291 -20.48 -5.72 -44.75
N THR A 292 -19.82 -6.70 -44.13
CA THR A 292 -19.46 -6.64 -42.70
C THR A 292 -18.20 -5.83 -42.39
N ARG A 293 -17.40 -5.49 -43.41
CA ARG A 293 -16.12 -4.79 -43.26
C ARG A 293 -16.25 -3.46 -42.49
N THR A 294 -17.26 -2.65 -42.79
CA THR A 294 -17.46 -1.36 -42.12
C THR A 294 -17.79 -1.53 -40.64
N PHE A 295 -18.47 -2.60 -40.25
CA PHE A 295 -18.75 -2.89 -38.84
C PHE A 295 -17.49 -3.35 -38.10
N ILE A 296 -16.63 -4.14 -38.75
CA ILE A 296 -15.33 -4.53 -38.19
C ILE A 296 -14.46 -3.29 -37.95
N GLU A 297 -14.38 -2.40 -38.95
CA GLU A 297 -13.65 -1.13 -38.83
C GLU A 297 -14.23 -0.26 -37.68
N ALA A 298 -15.55 -0.25 -37.50
CA ALA A 298 -16.18 0.45 -36.38
C ALA A 298 -15.86 -0.16 -35.01
N VAL A 299 -15.87 -1.48 -34.89
CA VAL A 299 -15.47 -2.18 -33.66
C VAL A 299 -14.03 -1.83 -33.30
N GLU A 300 -13.10 -1.89 -34.26
CA GLU A 300 -11.70 -1.55 -34.05
C GLU A 300 -11.52 -0.08 -33.63
N GLN A 301 -12.19 0.85 -34.32
CA GLN A 301 -12.11 2.27 -33.99
C GLN A 301 -12.63 2.57 -32.57
N TYR A 302 -13.75 1.98 -32.17
CA TYR A 302 -14.32 2.21 -30.84
C TYR A 302 -13.50 1.52 -29.74
N ALA A 303 -12.95 0.33 -30.02
CA ALA A 303 -12.02 -0.34 -29.11
C ALA A 303 -10.73 0.47 -28.89
N GLN A 304 -10.22 1.16 -29.92
CA GLN A 304 -9.08 2.08 -29.80
C GLN A 304 -9.37 3.30 -28.93
N LEU A 305 -10.64 3.65 -28.75
CA LEU A 305 -11.08 4.73 -27.86
C LEU A 305 -11.39 4.24 -26.44
N GLY A 306 -11.16 2.95 -26.15
CA GLY A 306 -11.47 2.34 -24.86
C GLY A 306 -12.96 2.09 -24.62
N LEU A 307 -13.78 2.24 -25.66
CA LEU A 307 -15.22 1.99 -25.56
C LEU A 307 -15.51 0.50 -25.68
N ARG A 308 -16.43 0.00 -24.85
CA ARG A 308 -16.94 -1.35 -24.94
C ARG A 308 -17.93 -1.46 -26.09
N THR A 309 -17.67 -2.37 -27.01
CA THR A 309 -18.48 -2.54 -28.23
C THR A 309 -19.44 -3.72 -28.13
N LEU A 310 -20.68 -3.54 -28.57
CA LEU A 310 -21.65 -4.62 -28.77
C LEU A 310 -22.26 -4.52 -30.17
N CYS A 311 -22.28 -5.64 -30.90
CA CYS A 311 -22.93 -5.74 -32.19
C CYS A 311 -24.42 -6.07 -32.01
N LEU A 312 -25.26 -5.40 -32.77
CA LEU A 312 -26.71 -5.61 -32.82
C LEU A 312 -27.09 -6.20 -34.17
N ALA A 313 -27.95 -7.21 -34.14
CA ALA A 313 -28.42 -7.88 -35.35
C ALA A 313 -29.89 -8.30 -35.21
N CYS A 314 -30.54 -8.50 -36.35
CA CYS A 314 -31.86 -9.11 -36.41
C CYS A 314 -31.95 -10.17 -37.50
N ARG A 315 -32.99 -11.00 -37.42
CA ARG A 315 -33.35 -11.95 -38.48
C ARG A 315 -34.87 -12.17 -38.48
N GLU A 316 -35.49 -12.06 -39.65
CA GLU A 316 -36.91 -12.45 -39.80
C GLU A 316 -37.00 -13.98 -39.86
N LEU A 317 -37.88 -14.56 -39.04
CA LEU A 317 -38.10 -16.00 -38.95
C LEU A 317 -39.43 -16.37 -39.59
N ARG A 318 -39.47 -17.54 -40.23
CA ARG A 318 -40.73 -18.13 -40.69
C ARG A 318 -41.44 -18.82 -39.53
N GLU A 319 -42.77 -18.81 -39.56
CA GLU A 319 -43.58 -19.36 -38.47
C GLU A 319 -43.40 -20.89 -38.31
N ASP A 320 -43.21 -21.62 -39.40
CA ASP A 320 -42.89 -23.06 -39.41
C ASP A 320 -41.53 -23.36 -38.77
N GLU A 321 -40.50 -22.59 -39.16
CA GLU A 321 -39.15 -22.69 -38.61
C GLU A 321 -39.14 -22.41 -37.09
N TYR A 322 -39.85 -21.38 -36.66
CA TYR A 322 -39.95 -21.05 -35.23
C TYR A 322 -40.67 -22.15 -34.43
N GLN A 323 -41.76 -22.72 -34.96
CA GLN A 323 -42.51 -23.77 -34.27
C GLN A 323 -41.69 -25.05 -34.08
N GLU A 324 -40.95 -25.46 -35.12
CA GLU A 324 -40.04 -26.62 -35.04
C GLU A 324 -38.93 -26.37 -34.02
N TRP A 325 -38.31 -25.19 -34.06
CA TRP A 325 -37.28 -24.80 -33.11
C TRP A 325 -37.80 -24.70 -31.66
N SER A 326 -38.99 -24.14 -31.44
CA SER A 326 -39.60 -23.99 -30.11
C SER A 326 -39.83 -25.35 -29.44
N LEU A 327 -40.17 -26.39 -30.20
CA LEU A 327 -40.29 -27.75 -29.68
C LEU A 327 -38.93 -28.30 -29.22
N MET A 328 -37.89 -28.16 -30.05
CA MET A 328 -36.52 -28.56 -29.67
C MET A 328 -36.02 -27.79 -28.44
N PHE A 329 -36.31 -26.50 -28.34
CA PHE A 329 -35.90 -25.66 -27.22
C PHE A 329 -36.60 -26.07 -25.91
N LYS A 330 -37.90 -26.40 -25.97
CA LYS A 330 -38.64 -26.92 -24.81
C LYS A 330 -38.11 -28.29 -24.36
N GLU A 331 -37.78 -29.17 -25.30
CA GLU A 331 -37.18 -30.46 -25.01
C GLU A 331 -35.81 -30.30 -24.31
N ALA A 332 -34.93 -29.48 -24.88
CA ALA A 332 -33.62 -29.16 -24.30
C ALA A 332 -33.76 -28.53 -22.90
N SER A 333 -34.72 -27.62 -22.72
CA SER A 333 -35.00 -26.96 -21.44
C SER A 333 -35.54 -27.91 -20.37
N SER A 334 -36.23 -28.98 -20.76
CA SER A 334 -36.77 -30.00 -19.86
C SER A 334 -35.76 -31.09 -19.46
N THR A 335 -34.60 -31.14 -20.13
CA THR A 335 -33.58 -32.16 -19.88
C THR A 335 -32.82 -31.86 -18.57
N LEU A 336 -32.56 -32.89 -17.75
CA LEU A 336 -31.80 -32.76 -16.48
C LEU A 336 -30.28 -32.91 -16.65
N VAL A 337 -29.84 -33.63 -17.67
CA VAL A 337 -28.41 -33.94 -17.94
C VAL A 337 -27.90 -33.02 -19.04
N ASP A 338 -26.74 -32.39 -18.83
CA ASP A 338 -26.07 -31.49 -19.78
C ASP A 338 -27.00 -30.39 -20.36
N ARG A 339 -27.92 -29.90 -19.53
CA ARG A 339 -28.97 -28.95 -19.91
C ARG A 339 -28.39 -27.70 -20.58
N GLU A 340 -27.35 -27.10 -19.98
CA GLU A 340 -26.74 -25.86 -20.48
C GLU A 340 -26.14 -26.05 -21.87
N TRP A 341 -25.43 -27.16 -22.10
CA TRP A 341 -24.82 -27.47 -23.39
C TRP A 341 -25.87 -27.70 -24.47
N ARG A 342 -26.93 -28.48 -24.18
CA ARG A 342 -28.04 -28.71 -25.12
C ARG A 342 -28.78 -27.42 -25.47
N ILE A 343 -29.05 -26.58 -24.48
CA ILE A 343 -29.67 -25.27 -24.71
C ILE A 343 -28.77 -24.43 -25.63
N ALA A 344 -27.47 -24.38 -25.37
CA ALA A 344 -26.53 -23.63 -26.20
C ALA A 344 -26.50 -24.13 -27.66
N GLU A 345 -26.51 -25.45 -27.87
CA GLU A 345 -26.57 -26.05 -29.20
C GLU A 345 -27.87 -25.66 -29.94
N VAL A 346 -29.02 -25.78 -29.28
CA VAL A 346 -30.32 -25.43 -29.86
C VAL A 346 -30.42 -23.92 -30.14
N CYS A 347 -29.90 -23.06 -29.27
CA CYS A 347 -29.83 -21.61 -29.52
C CYS A 347 -29.02 -21.31 -30.78
N GLN A 348 -27.85 -21.94 -30.93
CA GLN A 348 -26.99 -21.73 -32.09
C GLN A 348 -27.65 -22.14 -33.41
N ARG A 349 -28.56 -23.12 -33.41
CA ARG A 349 -29.34 -23.50 -34.59
C ARG A 349 -30.32 -22.43 -35.06
N LEU A 350 -30.76 -21.52 -34.19
CA LEU A 350 -31.60 -20.38 -34.57
C LEU A 350 -30.76 -19.12 -34.87
N GLU A 351 -29.64 -18.96 -34.17
CA GLU A 351 -28.76 -17.79 -34.21
C GLU A 351 -27.74 -17.86 -35.36
N HIS A 352 -28.23 -17.93 -36.60
CA HIS A 352 -27.43 -17.83 -37.82
C HIS A 352 -28.11 -16.92 -38.85
N ASP A 353 -27.40 -16.57 -39.94
CA ASP A 353 -27.88 -15.69 -41.03
C ASP A 353 -28.44 -14.35 -40.54
N PHE A 354 -27.73 -13.72 -39.61
CA PHE A 354 -28.07 -12.43 -39.05
C PHE A 354 -27.91 -11.30 -40.05
N GLU A 355 -28.89 -10.39 -40.09
CA GLU A 355 -28.72 -9.03 -40.62
C GLU A 355 -28.12 -8.14 -39.53
N VAL A 356 -26.84 -7.80 -39.68
CA VAL A 356 -26.12 -6.94 -38.72
C VAL A 356 -26.57 -5.50 -38.93
N LEU A 357 -27.24 -4.93 -37.94
CA LEU A 357 -27.78 -3.56 -38.02
C LEU A 357 -26.70 -2.53 -37.71
N GLY A 358 -25.82 -2.84 -36.75
CA GLY A 358 -24.82 -1.89 -36.31
C GLY A 358 -24.02 -2.30 -35.08
N VAL A 359 -23.17 -1.37 -34.64
CA VAL A 359 -22.27 -1.51 -33.49
C VAL A 359 -22.56 -0.38 -32.51
N THR A 360 -22.78 -0.71 -31.25
CA THR A 360 -22.88 0.25 -30.14
C THR A 360 -21.54 0.39 -29.44
N ALA A 361 -21.25 1.55 -28.87
CA ALA A 361 -20.05 1.83 -28.11
C ALA A 361 -20.41 2.50 -26.77
N ILE A 362 -20.05 1.83 -25.69
CA ILE A 362 -20.38 2.19 -24.32
C ILE A 362 -19.09 2.56 -23.59
N GLU A 363 -19.07 3.73 -22.96
CA GLU A 363 -17.98 4.21 -22.13
C GLU A 363 -18.15 3.71 -20.69
N ASP A 364 -17.07 3.18 -20.11
CA ASP A 364 -16.94 2.92 -18.67
C ASP A 364 -16.22 4.13 -18.06
N ARG A 365 -16.98 5.04 -17.45
CA ARG A 365 -16.46 6.33 -16.99
C ARG A 365 -15.46 6.15 -15.84
N LEU A 366 -14.32 6.83 -15.91
CA LEU A 366 -13.35 6.92 -14.81
C LEU A 366 -13.95 7.66 -13.61
N GLN A 367 -13.52 7.32 -12.40
CA GLN A 367 -13.85 8.14 -11.23
C GLN A 367 -13.17 9.51 -11.34
N ASP A 368 -13.80 10.51 -10.73
CA ASP A 368 -13.31 11.88 -10.75
C ASP A 368 -11.92 11.98 -10.09
N GLY A 369 -10.97 12.66 -10.77
CA GLY A 369 -9.62 12.89 -10.24
C GLY A 369 -8.64 11.71 -10.34
N VAL A 370 -9.04 10.57 -10.93
CA VAL A 370 -8.18 9.38 -11.07
C VAL A 370 -6.90 9.67 -11.88
N PRO A 371 -6.95 10.30 -13.07
CA PRO A 371 -5.74 10.58 -13.85
C PRO A 371 -4.75 11.49 -13.10
N GLU A 372 -5.24 12.52 -12.39
CA GLU A 372 -4.44 13.46 -11.62
C GLU A 372 -3.81 12.81 -10.39
N THR A 373 -4.56 11.93 -9.73
CA THR A 373 -4.11 11.17 -8.55
C THR A 373 -2.97 10.23 -8.94
N ILE A 374 -3.12 9.47 -10.03
CA ILE A 374 -2.08 8.56 -10.52
C ILE A 374 -0.84 9.34 -10.95
N GLU A 375 -1.00 10.46 -11.65
CA GLU A 375 0.15 11.29 -12.03
C GLU A 375 0.92 11.79 -10.81
N THR A 376 0.22 12.21 -9.76
CA THR A 376 0.81 12.69 -8.50
C THR A 376 1.56 11.58 -7.78
N LEU A 377 0.98 10.38 -7.66
CA LEU A 377 1.61 9.23 -7.02
C LEU A 377 2.80 8.71 -7.82
N ARG A 378 2.76 8.76 -9.16
CA ARG A 378 3.90 8.43 -10.03
C ARG A 378 5.05 9.42 -9.84
N LYS A 379 4.75 10.73 -9.73
CA LYS A 379 5.76 11.76 -9.37
C LYS A 379 6.34 11.52 -7.98
N ALA A 380 5.58 10.90 -7.07
CA ALA A 380 6.03 10.49 -5.74
C ALA A 380 6.96 9.26 -5.76
N GLY A 381 7.06 8.55 -6.89
CA GLY A 381 7.88 7.35 -7.00
C GLY A 381 7.15 6.02 -6.88
N ILE A 382 5.82 6.04 -6.84
CA ILE A 382 5.01 4.84 -6.69
C ILE A 382 4.81 4.18 -8.06
N ASN A 383 5.07 2.88 -8.09
CA ASN A 383 4.87 2.01 -9.24
C ASN A 383 3.43 1.49 -9.29
N PHE A 384 2.85 1.36 -10.48
CA PHE A 384 1.43 1.04 -10.65
C PHE A 384 1.21 -0.23 -11.47
N TRP A 385 0.47 -1.18 -10.90
CA TRP A 385 0.10 -2.42 -11.57
C TRP A 385 -1.43 -2.52 -11.65
N MET A 386 -1.97 -2.48 -12.87
CA MET A 386 -3.40 -2.68 -13.10
C MET A 386 -3.68 -4.18 -13.27
N LEU A 387 -4.52 -4.74 -12.41
CA LEU A 387 -4.87 -6.16 -12.44
C LEU A 387 -6.36 -6.31 -12.75
N THR A 388 -6.73 -6.67 -13.98
CA THR A 388 -8.14 -6.68 -14.42
C THR A 388 -8.57 -8.01 -15.03
N GLY A 389 -9.86 -8.34 -14.88
CA GLY A 389 -10.51 -9.43 -15.60
C GLY A 389 -10.86 -9.10 -17.05
N ASP A 390 -10.69 -7.84 -17.48
CA ASP A 390 -11.10 -7.36 -18.80
C ASP A 390 -10.20 -7.81 -19.94
N LYS A 391 -10.70 -7.60 -21.18
CA LYS A 391 -9.91 -7.78 -22.40
C LYS A 391 -8.74 -6.80 -22.43
N GLN A 392 -7.64 -7.24 -23.03
CA GLN A 392 -6.38 -6.51 -23.17
C GLN A 392 -6.54 -5.10 -23.77
N ASN A 393 -7.25 -4.95 -24.88
CA ASN A 393 -7.42 -3.64 -25.52
C ASN A 393 -8.14 -2.63 -24.61
N THR A 394 -9.21 -3.06 -23.93
CA THR A 394 -9.94 -2.22 -22.98
C THR A 394 -9.06 -1.82 -21.80
N ALA A 395 -8.32 -2.78 -21.24
CA ALA A 395 -7.40 -2.53 -20.13
C ALA A 395 -6.30 -1.52 -20.50
N ILE A 396 -5.70 -1.66 -21.68
CA ILE A 396 -4.68 -0.73 -22.20
C ILE A 396 -5.26 0.68 -22.34
N GLN A 397 -6.47 0.82 -22.88
CA GLN A 397 -7.07 2.15 -23.08
C GLN A 397 -7.47 2.83 -21.78
N ILE A 398 -7.97 2.07 -20.80
CA ILE A 398 -8.23 2.60 -19.46
C ILE A 398 -6.91 3.01 -18.79
N ALA A 399 -5.85 2.19 -18.91
CA ALA A 399 -4.53 2.53 -18.39
C ALA A 399 -3.96 3.81 -19.02
N LEU A 400 -4.11 3.99 -20.34
CA LEU A 400 -3.72 5.21 -21.05
C LEU A 400 -4.53 6.43 -20.57
N SER A 401 -5.85 6.27 -20.41
CA SER A 401 -6.74 7.35 -19.92
C SER A 401 -6.43 7.74 -18.48
N CYS A 402 -5.98 6.78 -17.67
CA CYS A 402 -5.55 6.97 -16.28
C CYS A 402 -4.08 7.43 -16.15
N ASN A 403 -3.37 7.73 -17.24
CA ASN A 403 -1.95 8.12 -17.23
C ASN A 403 -1.00 7.09 -16.57
N PHE A 404 -1.29 5.78 -16.68
CA PHE A 404 -0.37 4.71 -16.25
C PHE A 404 0.93 4.71 -17.07
N ILE A 405 0.83 5.11 -18.33
CA ILE A 405 1.94 5.23 -19.26
C ILE A 405 1.79 6.51 -20.08
N SER A 406 2.91 7.17 -20.36
CA SER A 406 2.93 8.32 -21.26
C SER A 406 2.55 7.89 -22.69
N PRO A 407 1.76 8.68 -23.43
CA PRO A 407 1.46 8.36 -24.82
C PRO A 407 2.73 8.35 -25.70
N GLU A 408 2.69 7.60 -26.80
CA GLU A 408 3.78 7.57 -27.78
C GLU A 408 4.06 9.00 -28.30
N PRO A 409 5.34 9.40 -28.50
CA PRO A 409 6.55 8.57 -28.52
C PRO A 409 7.30 8.46 -27.17
N LYS A 410 6.76 9.01 -26.07
CA LYS A 410 7.47 9.04 -24.77
C LYS A 410 7.34 7.75 -23.97
N GLY A 411 6.25 7.00 -24.16
CA GLY A 411 6.05 5.68 -23.58
C GLY A 411 6.12 4.55 -24.61
N GLN A 412 6.38 3.34 -24.13
CA GLN A 412 6.40 2.11 -24.93
C GLN A 412 5.70 0.97 -24.18
N LEU A 413 4.73 0.34 -24.85
CA LEU A 413 4.03 -0.86 -24.35
C LEU A 413 4.68 -2.14 -24.91
N LEU A 414 4.98 -3.08 -24.02
CA LEU A 414 5.60 -4.37 -24.36
C LEU A 414 4.62 -5.51 -24.09
N LEU A 415 4.19 -6.21 -25.13
CA LEU A 415 3.19 -7.28 -25.03
C LEU A 415 3.84 -8.65 -24.76
N ILE A 416 3.27 -9.40 -23.82
CA ILE A 416 3.64 -10.78 -23.52
C ILE A 416 2.46 -11.67 -23.90
N ASP A 417 2.49 -12.15 -25.14
CA ASP A 417 1.45 -12.99 -25.71
C ASP A 417 2.01 -14.38 -26.04
N GLY A 418 1.16 -15.40 -25.91
CA GLY A 418 1.50 -16.78 -26.27
C GLY A 418 0.45 -17.77 -25.78
N LYS A 419 0.19 -18.81 -26.57
CA LYS A 419 -0.72 -19.92 -26.17
C LYS A 419 0.05 -21.14 -25.70
N THR A 420 1.30 -21.29 -26.15
CA THR A 420 2.20 -22.39 -25.81
C THR A 420 3.37 -21.92 -24.94
N GLU A 421 4.00 -22.83 -24.20
CA GLU A 421 5.14 -22.54 -23.32
C GLU A 421 6.30 -21.88 -24.08
N ASP A 422 6.64 -22.38 -25.27
CA ASP A 422 7.74 -21.85 -26.09
C ASP A 422 7.48 -20.43 -26.63
N GLU A 423 6.22 -20.10 -26.93
CA GLU A 423 5.82 -18.76 -27.37
C GLU A 423 5.93 -17.76 -26.23
N VAL A 424 5.41 -18.11 -25.06
CA VAL A 424 5.47 -17.27 -23.86
C VAL A 424 6.93 -17.04 -23.46
N CYS A 425 7.77 -18.08 -23.50
CA CYS A 425 9.21 -17.96 -23.22
C CYS A 425 9.89 -16.94 -24.15
N ARG A 426 9.72 -17.09 -25.47
CA ARG A 426 10.31 -16.19 -26.46
C ARG A 426 9.80 -14.74 -26.32
N SER A 427 8.52 -14.57 -26.00
CA SER A 427 7.96 -13.22 -25.79
C SER A 427 8.51 -12.60 -24.51
N LEU A 428 8.58 -13.36 -23.41
CA LEU A 428 9.12 -12.93 -22.13
C LEU A 428 10.59 -12.52 -22.26
N GLU A 429 11.43 -13.33 -22.90
CA GLU A 429 12.85 -13.02 -23.13
C GLU A 429 13.05 -11.75 -23.96
N ARG A 430 12.24 -11.55 -25.01
CA ARG A 430 12.27 -10.34 -25.83
C ARG A 430 11.94 -9.10 -25.02
N VAL A 431 10.90 -9.18 -24.20
CA VAL A 431 10.45 -8.06 -23.33
C VAL A 431 11.51 -7.75 -22.27
N LEU A 432 12.09 -8.78 -21.64
CA LEU A 432 13.19 -8.64 -20.68
C LEU A 432 14.42 -7.96 -21.29
N LEU A 433 14.83 -8.39 -22.49
CA LEU A 433 15.95 -7.79 -23.21
C LEU A 433 15.69 -6.30 -23.47
N THR A 434 14.48 -5.98 -23.92
CA THR A 434 14.07 -4.60 -24.22
C THR A 434 14.09 -3.73 -22.94
N MET A 435 13.52 -4.22 -21.83
CA MET A 435 13.53 -3.53 -20.54
C MET A 435 14.95 -3.28 -20.01
N ARG A 436 15.86 -4.26 -20.16
CA ARG A 436 17.26 -4.11 -19.76
C ARG A 436 18.00 -3.04 -20.56
N ILE A 437 17.73 -2.94 -21.87
CA ILE A 437 18.30 -1.91 -22.74
C ILE A 437 17.72 -0.54 -22.36
N THR A 438 16.40 -0.46 -22.23
CA THR A 438 15.70 0.81 -21.98
C THR A 438 15.90 1.34 -20.57
N SER A 439 16.37 0.54 -19.61
CA SER A 439 16.78 1.02 -18.28
C SER A 439 17.89 2.09 -18.33
N SER A 440 18.55 2.25 -19.49
CA SER A 440 19.56 3.30 -19.75
C SER A 440 19.00 4.58 -20.40
N GLU A 441 17.76 4.58 -20.90
CA GLU A 441 17.07 5.74 -21.50
C GLU A 441 15.85 6.16 -20.65
N PRO A 442 15.46 7.44 -20.62
CA PRO A 442 14.32 7.93 -19.84
C PRO A 442 12.97 7.66 -20.54
N LYS A 443 12.78 6.49 -21.17
CA LYS A 443 11.50 6.11 -21.77
C LYS A 443 10.63 5.38 -20.76
N ASP A 444 9.35 5.73 -20.77
CA ASP A 444 8.34 5.16 -19.87
C ASP A 444 7.87 3.81 -20.43
N VAL A 445 8.39 2.70 -19.90
CA VAL A 445 8.08 1.36 -20.42
C VAL A 445 7.13 0.62 -19.48
N ALA A 446 6.08 0.04 -20.03
CA ALA A 446 5.17 -0.85 -19.33
C ALA A 446 5.01 -2.17 -20.08
N PHE A 447 4.81 -3.28 -19.35
CA PHE A 447 4.46 -4.55 -19.98
C PHE A 447 2.98 -4.87 -19.80
N VAL A 448 2.44 -5.61 -20.76
CA VAL A 448 1.07 -6.13 -20.75
C VAL A 448 1.11 -7.64 -20.85
N VAL A 449 0.38 -8.35 -20.00
CA VAL A 449 0.32 -9.82 -19.99
C VAL A 449 -1.11 -10.31 -19.82
N ASP A 450 -1.50 -11.31 -20.60
CA ASP A 450 -2.80 -11.99 -20.47
C ASP A 450 -2.76 -13.08 -19.40
N GLY A 451 -3.91 -13.38 -18.79
CA GLY A 451 -4.02 -14.33 -17.68
C GLY A 451 -3.51 -15.73 -18.00
N TRP A 452 -3.66 -16.18 -19.25
CA TRP A 452 -3.13 -17.47 -19.72
C TRP A 452 -1.60 -17.48 -19.81
N ALA A 453 -1.02 -16.45 -20.44
CA ALA A 453 0.43 -16.30 -20.54
C ALA A 453 1.06 -16.13 -19.16
N LEU A 454 0.39 -15.42 -18.25
CA LEU A 454 0.81 -15.23 -16.87
C LEU A 454 0.88 -16.56 -16.11
N GLU A 455 -0.09 -17.45 -16.28
CA GLU A 455 -0.08 -18.76 -15.61
C GLU A 455 1.14 -19.59 -16.00
N ILE A 456 1.45 -19.64 -17.30
CA ILE A 456 2.63 -20.32 -17.83
C ILE A 456 3.90 -19.66 -17.30
N ALA A 457 3.98 -18.32 -17.33
CA ALA A 457 5.14 -17.57 -16.88
C ALA A 457 5.42 -17.78 -15.38
N LEU A 458 4.40 -17.73 -14.51
CA LEU A 458 4.55 -17.95 -13.07
C LEU A 458 4.90 -19.40 -12.72
N LYS A 459 4.43 -20.38 -13.49
CA LYS A 459 4.67 -21.80 -13.23
C LYS A 459 6.04 -22.27 -13.72
N HIS A 460 6.42 -21.89 -14.94
CA HIS A 460 7.64 -22.40 -15.61
C HIS A 460 8.81 -21.42 -15.56
N TYR A 461 8.53 -20.11 -15.59
CA TYR A 461 9.54 -19.05 -15.75
C TYR A 461 9.53 -18.02 -14.62
N ARG A 462 9.15 -18.43 -13.39
CA ARG A 462 8.96 -17.53 -12.23
C ARG A 462 10.12 -16.56 -12.04
N LYS A 463 11.38 -17.04 -12.10
CA LYS A 463 12.57 -16.20 -11.91
C LYS A 463 12.71 -15.10 -12.95
N ALA A 464 12.51 -15.43 -14.23
CA ALA A 464 12.59 -14.45 -15.31
C ALA A 464 11.44 -13.43 -15.21
N PHE A 465 10.24 -13.89 -14.86
CA PHE A 465 9.10 -13.01 -14.62
C PHE A 465 9.31 -12.11 -13.39
N THR A 466 9.93 -12.60 -12.31
CA THR A 466 10.34 -11.78 -11.15
C THR A 466 11.34 -10.71 -11.56
N GLU A 467 12.33 -11.05 -12.38
CA GLU A 467 13.30 -10.06 -12.87
C GLU A 467 12.61 -8.98 -13.71
N LEU A 468 11.68 -9.38 -14.60
CA LEU A 468 10.87 -8.44 -15.36
C LEU A 468 10.06 -7.52 -14.43
N ALA A 469 9.41 -8.08 -13.41
CA ALA A 469 8.61 -7.36 -12.44
C ALA A 469 9.41 -6.29 -11.69
N ILE A 470 10.66 -6.59 -11.33
CA ILE A 470 11.57 -5.66 -10.65
C ILE A 470 11.98 -4.50 -11.57
N LEU A 471 12.19 -4.78 -12.87
CA LEU A 471 12.58 -3.77 -13.85
C LEU A 471 11.41 -2.88 -14.28
N SER A 472 10.18 -3.39 -14.21
CA SER A 472 8.99 -2.68 -14.65
C SER A 472 8.43 -1.74 -13.57
N ARG A 473 8.27 -0.46 -13.91
CA ARG A 473 7.54 0.51 -13.07
C ARG A 473 6.03 0.41 -13.22
N THR A 474 5.58 0.02 -14.39
CA THR A 474 4.16 -0.10 -14.71
C THR A 474 3.88 -1.46 -15.36
N ALA A 475 2.79 -2.11 -14.95
CA ALA A 475 2.33 -3.36 -15.56
C ALA A 475 0.80 -3.37 -15.73
N ILE A 476 0.32 -4.03 -16.79
CA ILE A 476 -1.11 -4.23 -17.05
C ILE A 476 -1.34 -5.73 -17.22
N CYS A 477 -2.01 -6.34 -16.26
CA CYS A 477 -2.36 -7.76 -16.30
C CYS A 477 -3.85 -7.91 -16.63
N CYS A 478 -4.14 -8.57 -17.74
CA CYS A 478 -5.49 -8.69 -18.31
C CYS A 478 -6.03 -10.11 -18.10
N ARG A 479 -7.36 -10.28 -18.08
CA ARG A 479 -8.05 -11.56 -17.82
C ARG A 479 -7.52 -12.36 -16.64
N VAL A 480 -7.07 -11.67 -15.58
CA VAL A 480 -6.52 -12.34 -14.40
C VAL A 480 -7.60 -12.83 -13.45
N THR A 481 -7.42 -14.03 -12.91
CA THR A 481 -8.29 -14.60 -11.88
C THR A 481 -7.95 -14.03 -10.49
N PRO A 482 -8.88 -14.10 -9.50
CA PRO A 482 -8.60 -13.68 -8.13
C PRO A 482 -7.37 -14.35 -7.49
N SER A 483 -7.08 -15.61 -7.86
CA SER A 483 -5.91 -16.32 -7.36
C SER A 483 -4.61 -15.80 -7.98
N GLN A 484 -4.64 -15.44 -9.27
CA GLN A 484 -3.49 -14.85 -9.96
C GLN A 484 -3.20 -13.44 -9.43
N LYS A 485 -4.24 -12.63 -9.13
CA LYS A 485 -4.08 -11.33 -8.47
C LYS A 485 -3.24 -11.45 -7.18
N ALA A 486 -3.59 -12.40 -6.31
CA ALA A 486 -2.85 -12.65 -5.07
C ALA A 486 -1.40 -13.15 -5.31
N GLN A 487 -1.18 -14.02 -6.30
CA GLN A 487 0.16 -14.51 -6.64
C GLN A 487 1.10 -13.40 -7.12
N LEU A 488 0.58 -12.41 -7.86
CA LEU A 488 1.36 -11.25 -8.29
C LEU A 488 1.77 -10.37 -7.10
N VAL A 489 0.86 -10.16 -6.13
CA VAL A 489 1.17 -9.45 -4.87
C VAL A 489 2.26 -10.19 -4.10
N GLU A 490 2.11 -11.51 -3.93
CA GLU A 490 3.09 -12.36 -3.25
C GLU A 490 4.47 -12.30 -3.92
N LEU A 491 4.51 -12.24 -5.25
CA LEU A 491 5.76 -12.13 -6.01
C LEU A 491 6.53 -10.85 -5.67
N LEU A 492 5.86 -9.69 -5.69
CA LEU A 492 6.50 -8.40 -5.37
C LEU A 492 6.91 -8.34 -3.90
N LYS A 493 6.07 -8.84 -3.00
CA LYS A 493 6.39 -8.93 -1.56
C LYS A 493 7.60 -9.81 -1.29
N SER A 494 7.76 -10.91 -2.03
CA SER A 494 8.95 -11.77 -1.91
C SER A 494 10.26 -11.08 -2.34
N CYS A 495 10.17 -9.95 -3.04
CA CYS A 495 11.30 -9.11 -3.44
C CYS A 495 11.58 -7.98 -2.45
N ASP A 496 10.98 -8.01 -1.24
CA ASP A 496 11.13 -7.00 -0.18
C ASP A 496 10.58 -5.61 -0.57
N TYR A 497 9.61 -5.58 -1.49
CA TYR A 497 8.85 -4.38 -1.83
C TYR A 497 7.60 -4.24 -0.95
N ARG A 498 7.32 -3.01 -0.51
CA ARG A 498 6.08 -2.68 0.21
C ARG A 498 4.94 -2.51 -0.78
N THR A 499 3.93 -3.36 -0.63
CA THR A 499 2.80 -3.47 -1.57
C THR A 499 1.49 -2.96 -0.96
N LEU A 500 0.78 -2.13 -1.71
CA LEU A 500 -0.60 -1.72 -1.43
C LEU A 500 -1.52 -2.29 -2.49
N ALA A 501 -2.62 -2.91 -2.09
CA ALA A 501 -3.66 -3.41 -2.98
C ALA A 501 -4.97 -2.66 -2.75
N ILE A 502 -5.58 -2.18 -3.84
CA ILE A 502 -6.87 -1.47 -3.82
C ILE A 502 -7.91 -2.16 -4.71
N GLY A 503 -9.12 -2.32 -4.19
CA GLY A 503 -10.24 -2.95 -4.89
C GLY A 503 -11.58 -2.74 -4.18
N ASP A 504 -12.69 -2.95 -4.89
CA ASP A 504 -14.07 -2.83 -4.39
C ASP A 504 -14.81 -4.18 -4.33
N GLY A 505 -14.44 -5.12 -5.19
CA GLY A 505 -15.17 -6.38 -5.41
C GLY A 505 -14.77 -7.55 -4.50
N GLY A 506 -15.64 -8.57 -4.45
CA GLY A 506 -15.34 -9.85 -3.78
C GLY A 506 -14.18 -10.62 -4.42
N ASN A 507 -13.83 -10.28 -5.67
CA ASN A 507 -12.71 -10.84 -6.43
C ASN A 507 -11.34 -10.32 -5.96
N ASP A 508 -11.33 -9.19 -5.25
CA ASP A 508 -10.11 -8.49 -4.82
C ASP A 508 -9.73 -8.80 -3.38
N VAL A 509 -10.62 -9.46 -2.62
CA VAL A 509 -10.41 -9.82 -1.21
C VAL A 509 -9.07 -10.53 -0.99
N ARG A 510 -8.71 -11.50 -1.86
CA ARG A 510 -7.43 -12.22 -1.72
C ARG A 510 -6.22 -11.34 -2.04
N MET A 511 -6.35 -10.43 -3.00
CA MET A 511 -5.31 -9.46 -3.36
C MET A 511 -5.05 -8.49 -2.20
N ILE A 512 -6.14 -7.95 -1.63
CA ILE A 512 -6.15 -7.03 -0.47
C ILE A 512 -5.57 -7.68 0.79
N GLN A 513 -5.93 -8.94 1.06
CA GLN A 513 -5.41 -9.70 2.20
C GLN A 513 -3.91 -10.03 2.05
N GLN A 514 -3.44 -10.33 0.83
CA GLN A 514 -2.06 -10.72 0.58
C GLN A 514 -1.07 -9.54 0.65
N ALA A 515 -1.53 -8.33 0.28
CA ALA A 515 -0.71 -7.12 0.28
C ALA A 515 -0.29 -6.70 1.68
N ASP A 516 0.77 -5.91 1.81
CA ASP A 516 1.15 -5.33 3.10
C ASP A 516 0.10 -4.36 3.61
N ILE A 517 -0.56 -3.65 2.68
CA ILE A 517 -1.67 -2.75 2.96
C ILE A 517 -2.82 -3.05 2.02
N GLY A 518 -4.00 -3.34 2.58
CA GLY A 518 -5.23 -3.51 1.83
C GLY A 518 -6.13 -2.30 1.94
N VAL A 519 -6.51 -1.69 0.82
CA VAL A 519 -7.49 -0.60 0.75
C VAL A 519 -8.75 -1.10 0.06
N GLY A 520 -9.89 -0.97 0.72
CA GLY A 520 -11.19 -1.40 0.21
C GLY A 520 -12.07 -0.20 -0.12
N ILE A 521 -12.52 -0.09 -1.37
CA ILE A 521 -13.48 0.93 -1.77
C ILE A 521 -14.89 0.44 -1.47
N SER A 522 -15.68 1.25 -0.76
CA SER A 522 -17.09 0.95 -0.52
C SER A 522 -17.93 1.39 -1.71
N GLY A 523 -18.05 0.50 -2.70
CA GLY A 523 -18.82 0.74 -3.92
C GLY A 523 -20.23 0.15 -3.90
N ARG A 524 -20.95 0.34 -5.02
CA ARG A 524 -22.30 -0.20 -5.25
C ARG A 524 -22.35 -1.73 -5.35
N GLU A 525 -21.21 -2.39 -5.64
CA GLU A 525 -21.12 -3.85 -5.80
C GLU A 525 -21.02 -4.63 -4.48
N GLY A 526 -20.89 -3.93 -3.34
CA GLY A 526 -21.05 -4.49 -2.00
C GLY A 526 -19.85 -4.28 -1.07
N LEU A 527 -20.05 -4.53 0.23
CA LEU A 527 -19.06 -4.24 1.29
C LEU A 527 -18.01 -5.34 1.48
N GLN A 528 -17.77 -6.20 0.49
CA GLN A 528 -16.96 -7.40 0.68
C GLN A 528 -15.46 -7.09 0.74
N ALA A 529 -14.95 -6.24 -0.15
CA ALA A 529 -13.57 -5.76 -0.11
C ALA A 529 -13.34 -4.85 1.11
N ALA A 530 -14.26 -3.91 1.37
CA ALA A 530 -14.22 -3.00 2.51
C ALA A 530 -14.11 -3.73 3.88
N ARG A 531 -14.79 -4.87 4.05
CA ARG A 531 -14.70 -5.66 5.29
C ARG A 531 -13.39 -6.45 5.45
N ALA A 532 -12.69 -6.71 4.36
CA ALA A 532 -11.45 -7.48 4.35
C ALA A 532 -10.19 -6.60 4.23
N ALA A 533 -10.37 -5.30 4.01
CA ALA A 533 -9.32 -4.30 3.90
C ALA A 533 -8.86 -3.78 5.27
N ASP A 534 -7.65 -3.24 5.31
CA ASP A 534 -7.05 -2.57 6.47
C ASP A 534 -7.44 -1.09 6.58
N TYR A 535 -7.76 -0.49 5.43
CA TYR A 535 -8.43 0.79 5.31
C TYR A 535 -9.66 0.59 4.44
N SER A 536 -10.82 0.98 4.92
CA SER A 536 -12.04 0.98 4.13
C SER A 536 -12.72 2.33 4.23
N ILE A 537 -13.35 2.77 3.17
CA ILE A 537 -14.07 4.05 3.21
C ILE A 537 -15.50 3.72 3.67
N GLY A 538 -15.76 3.69 4.99
CA GLY A 538 -17.11 3.68 5.57
C GLY A 538 -17.52 2.56 6.56
N SER A 539 -17.80 3.00 7.80
CA SER A 539 -18.61 2.44 8.92
C SER A 539 -17.94 1.65 10.07
N VAL A 540 -18.48 1.88 11.28
CA VAL A 540 -17.82 1.97 12.61
C VAL A 540 -18.25 0.87 13.60
N SER A 541 -17.34 0.45 14.50
CA SER A 541 -17.64 0.24 15.95
C SER A 541 -16.34 0.16 16.78
N GLY A 542 -16.33 0.71 18.00
CA GLY A 542 -15.12 0.76 18.85
C GLY A 542 -15.39 0.67 20.35
N THR A 543 -14.34 0.39 21.14
CA THR A 543 -14.25 0.60 22.60
C THR A 543 -12.78 0.60 23.05
N SER A 544 -12.41 1.46 24.02
CA SER A 544 -11.11 1.47 24.69
C SER A 544 -11.14 0.82 26.09
N LEU A 545 -9.97 0.35 26.53
CA LEU A 545 -9.64 -0.24 27.83
C LEU A 545 -8.86 0.76 28.70
N PHE A 546 -8.95 0.69 30.03
CA PHE A 546 -7.81 0.80 30.98
C PHE A 546 -8.23 0.61 32.46
N ASN A 547 -7.38 -0.08 33.23
CA ASN A 547 -6.97 0.17 34.64
C ASN A 547 -5.72 -0.74 34.93
N SER A 548 -4.81 -0.58 35.92
CA SER A 548 -4.83 0.09 37.22
C SER A 548 -3.45 0.59 37.65
N VAL A 549 -3.48 1.75 38.30
CA VAL A 549 -2.42 2.72 38.63
C VAL A 549 -1.53 2.30 39.82
N SER A 550 -0.23 2.62 39.77
CA SER A 550 0.57 3.23 40.87
C SER A 550 2.08 2.93 40.83
N LEU A 551 2.56 1.97 40.03
CA LEU A 551 4.01 1.80 39.75
C LEU A 551 4.42 2.30 38.35
N MET A 552 3.43 2.78 37.58
CA MET A 552 3.53 3.24 36.19
C MET A 552 3.93 4.72 36.03
N ALA A 553 3.88 5.56 37.07
CA ALA A 553 3.85 7.02 36.92
C ALA A 553 5.09 7.67 36.25
N TYR A 554 6.30 7.11 36.39
CA TYR A 554 7.48 7.66 35.72
C TYR A 554 7.47 7.44 34.20
N ASN A 555 7.27 6.19 33.77
CA ASN A 555 7.25 5.79 32.35
C ASN A 555 5.90 6.02 31.64
N VAL A 556 4.82 6.27 32.38
CA VAL A 556 3.43 6.37 31.86
C VAL A 556 2.81 7.77 32.06
N PHE A 557 3.35 8.62 32.94
CA PHE A 557 2.88 10.01 33.07
C PHE A 557 3.97 11.02 32.73
N TYR A 558 5.14 10.97 33.40
CA TYR A 558 6.14 12.04 33.28
C TYR A 558 6.98 12.03 32.00
N THR A 559 7.12 10.89 31.32
CA THR A 559 7.95 10.82 30.10
C THR A 559 7.15 10.44 28.85
N SER A 560 6.02 9.75 29.00
CA SER A 560 5.17 9.34 27.88
C SER A 560 4.27 10.46 27.38
N VAL A 561 3.69 11.31 28.23
CA VAL A 561 2.74 12.35 27.79
C VAL A 561 3.37 13.32 26.78
N PRO A 562 4.59 13.86 27.01
CA PRO A 562 5.27 14.67 26.00
C PRO A 562 5.53 13.92 24.68
N VAL A 563 5.88 12.63 24.76
CA VAL A 563 6.18 11.79 23.60
C VAL A 563 4.91 11.40 22.83
N LEU A 564 3.80 11.15 23.52
CA LEU A 564 2.49 10.83 22.91
C LEU A 564 1.95 12.02 22.12
N VAL A 565 2.14 13.24 22.63
CA VAL A 565 1.68 14.47 21.97
C VAL A 565 2.55 14.83 20.75
N SER A 566 3.71 14.18 20.57
CA SER A 566 4.47 14.23 19.31
C SER A 566 3.72 13.60 18.12
N VAL A 567 2.62 12.88 18.34
CA VAL A 567 1.72 12.43 17.25
C VAL A 567 1.14 13.58 16.42
N LEU A 568 1.09 14.78 16.99
CA LEU A 568 0.62 15.99 16.32
C LEU A 568 1.71 16.68 15.49
N ASP A 569 2.94 16.16 15.52
CA ASP A 569 4.07 16.81 14.87
C ASP A 569 4.03 16.59 13.35
N LYS A 570 4.15 17.68 12.59
CA LYS A 570 4.19 17.68 11.13
C LYS A 570 5.53 18.27 10.66
N ASP A 571 6.21 17.55 9.77
CA ASP A 571 7.46 18.04 9.17
C ASP A 571 7.23 19.17 8.17
N LEU A 572 6.15 19.11 7.40
CA LEU A 572 5.75 20.06 6.36
C LEU A 572 4.22 20.19 6.33
N SER A 573 3.68 21.30 5.81
CA SER A 573 2.24 21.44 5.60
C SER A 573 1.70 20.56 4.47
N GLU A 574 0.42 20.18 4.57
CA GLU A 574 -0.30 19.37 3.57
C GLU A 574 -0.18 19.95 2.15
N GLY A 575 -0.38 21.27 2.01
CA GLY A 575 -0.24 21.96 0.72
C GLY A 575 1.16 21.85 0.11
N THR A 576 2.21 21.91 0.94
CA THR A 576 3.60 21.78 0.48
C THR A 576 3.91 20.34 0.05
N VAL A 577 3.39 19.35 0.79
CA VAL A 577 3.54 17.92 0.45
C VAL A 577 2.87 17.61 -0.89
N MET A 578 1.66 18.11 -1.12
CA MET A 578 0.93 17.90 -2.37
C MET A 578 1.59 18.59 -3.58
N GLN A 579 2.27 19.72 -3.37
CA GLN A 579 3.05 20.39 -4.43
C GLN A 579 4.36 19.65 -4.75
N HIS A 580 4.95 18.96 -3.77
CA HIS A 580 6.22 18.25 -3.89
C HIS A 580 6.09 16.77 -3.49
N PRO A 581 5.34 15.95 -4.25
CA PRO A 581 5.09 14.55 -3.92
C PRO A 581 6.38 13.71 -3.87
N GLN A 582 7.45 14.17 -4.55
CA GLN A 582 8.79 13.56 -4.57
C GLN A 582 9.44 13.43 -3.19
N ILE A 583 8.92 14.10 -2.16
CA ILE A 583 9.40 13.95 -0.78
C ILE A 583 9.15 12.54 -0.27
N LEU A 584 8.13 11.84 -0.78
CA LEU A 584 7.79 10.48 -0.37
C LEU A 584 8.94 9.49 -0.59
N PHE A 585 9.79 9.70 -1.60
CA PHE A 585 11.03 8.93 -1.81
C PHE A 585 11.94 8.87 -0.57
N TYR A 586 11.97 9.95 0.23
CA TYR A 586 12.77 9.99 1.46
C TYR A 586 12.20 9.08 2.54
N CYS A 587 10.88 8.91 2.58
CA CYS A 587 10.17 8.01 3.49
C CYS A 587 10.30 6.55 3.06
N GLN A 588 10.14 6.26 1.76
CA GLN A 588 10.29 4.92 1.17
C GLN A 588 11.69 4.33 1.37
N ALA A 589 12.75 5.14 1.32
CA ALA A 589 14.13 4.68 1.49
C ALA A 589 14.47 4.16 2.90
N GLY A 590 13.50 4.08 3.82
CA GLY A 590 13.68 3.60 5.20
C GLY A 590 14.68 4.43 6.01
N ARG A 591 15.08 5.61 5.52
CA ARG A 591 16.24 6.36 6.03
C ARG A 591 16.01 7.00 7.40
N LEU A 592 14.76 7.09 7.85
CA LEU A 592 14.41 7.69 9.15
C LEU A 592 14.61 6.72 10.32
N LEU A 593 14.34 5.43 10.15
CA LEU A 593 14.51 4.39 11.18
C LEU A 593 15.52 3.34 10.71
N ASN A 594 16.80 3.65 10.88
CA ASN A 594 17.89 2.71 10.64
C ASN A 594 18.53 2.28 11.98
N PRO A 595 19.08 1.05 12.08
CA PRO A 595 19.84 0.63 13.26
C PRO A 595 20.99 1.60 13.61
N SER A 596 21.55 2.29 12.63
CA SER A 596 22.57 3.33 12.81
C SER A 596 22.02 4.60 13.47
N THR A 597 20.82 5.04 13.07
CA THR A 597 20.14 6.18 13.70
C THR A 597 19.82 5.85 15.17
N PHE A 598 19.32 4.63 15.41
CA PHE A 598 19.09 4.14 16.77
C PHE A 598 20.37 4.08 17.60
N ALA A 599 21.47 3.52 17.05
CA ALA A 599 22.77 3.52 17.72
C ALA A 599 23.26 4.93 18.06
N GLY A 600 22.95 5.91 17.19
CA GLY A 600 23.18 7.33 17.46
C GLY A 600 22.36 7.86 18.65
N TRP A 601 21.05 7.57 18.71
CA TRP A 601 20.21 7.95 19.85
C TRP A 601 20.60 7.25 21.15
N PHE A 602 20.93 5.97 21.08
CA PHE A 602 21.45 5.20 22.20
C PHE A 602 22.79 5.77 22.68
N GLY A 603 23.70 6.12 21.76
CA GLY A 603 24.95 6.79 22.06
C GLY A 603 24.76 8.17 22.70
N ARG A 604 23.77 8.96 22.25
CA ARG A 604 23.38 10.23 22.89
C ARG A 604 22.83 10.03 24.30
N SER A 605 22.00 9.01 24.50
CA SER A 605 21.47 8.64 25.82
C SER A 605 22.62 8.23 26.76
N LEU A 606 23.52 7.38 26.27
CA LEU A 606 24.77 7.05 26.96
C LEU A 606 25.62 8.29 27.22
N PHE A 607 25.67 9.30 26.35
CA PHE A 607 26.39 10.55 26.60
C PHE A 607 25.77 11.39 27.73
N HIS A 608 24.44 11.56 27.74
CA HIS A 608 23.72 12.21 28.84
C HIS A 608 23.94 11.48 30.17
N VAL A 609 24.07 10.15 30.10
CA VAL A 609 24.37 9.27 31.25
C VAL A 609 25.87 9.15 31.52
N SER A 610 26.77 9.45 30.58
CA SER A 610 28.21 9.20 30.66
C SER A 610 28.98 10.19 29.76
N ALA A 611 29.62 11.19 30.36
CA ALA A 611 30.63 11.96 29.64
C ALA A 611 32.02 11.59 30.13
N ILE A 612 32.73 10.81 29.32
CA ILE A 612 34.17 10.98 29.09
C ILE A 612 34.30 11.80 27.80
N LEU A 613 34.99 12.95 27.85
CA LEU A 613 36.12 13.20 26.94
C LEU A 613 37.01 14.38 27.43
N TYR A 614 38.22 14.01 27.82
CA TYR A 614 39.53 14.71 27.74
C TYR A 614 39.65 16.23 28.01
N GLN A 615 40.25 16.55 29.17
CA GLN A 615 41.49 17.33 29.20
C GLN A 615 42.40 16.89 30.38
N SER A 616 43.58 16.40 30.02
CA SER A 616 44.85 16.20 30.74
C SER A 616 44.92 15.95 32.26
N ILE A 617 45.46 14.75 32.56
CA ILE A 617 46.66 14.47 33.37
C ILE A 617 46.79 15.17 34.73
N LEU A 618 46.93 14.33 35.76
CA LEU A 618 47.35 14.59 37.15
C LEU A 618 46.24 14.94 38.14
N THR A 619 45.46 13.94 38.56
CA THR A 619 45.36 13.58 39.99
C THR A 619 44.66 12.23 40.13
N ASP A 620 45.24 11.41 40.99
CA ASP A 620 44.94 10.01 41.22
C ASP A 620 43.49 9.80 41.69
N THR A 621 42.82 8.79 41.12
CA THR A 621 41.61 8.04 41.54
C THR A 621 40.46 8.01 40.51
N GLY A 622 40.41 6.92 39.72
CA GLY A 622 39.17 6.25 39.27
C GLY A 622 38.25 6.94 38.25
N CYS A 623 38.06 6.28 37.09
CA CYS A 623 37.14 6.59 36.01
C CYS A 623 35.78 7.18 36.46
N LYS A 624 35.45 8.41 36.03
CA LYS A 624 34.10 8.99 36.17
C LYS A 624 33.65 9.61 34.85
N ALA A 625 32.87 8.83 34.09
CA ALA A 625 31.82 9.36 33.24
C ALA A 625 30.57 9.53 34.12
N ILE A 626 29.73 10.57 33.93
CA ILE A 626 28.27 10.67 34.20
C ILE A 626 27.88 12.15 34.41
N VAL A 627 27.30 12.86 33.44
CA VAL A 627 27.03 14.33 33.57
C VAL A 627 26.07 14.64 34.73
N VAL A 628 24.90 13.98 34.79
CA VAL A 628 23.87 14.25 35.80
C VAL A 628 24.33 13.90 37.21
N PHE A 629 24.83 12.68 37.44
CA PHE A 629 25.31 12.25 38.75
C PHE A 629 26.64 12.88 39.15
N VAL A 630 27.60 13.15 38.24
CA VAL A 630 28.87 13.80 38.62
C VAL A 630 28.63 15.24 39.05
N ILE A 631 27.82 16.00 38.31
CA ILE A 631 27.45 17.37 38.69
C ILE A 631 26.71 17.36 40.03
N THR A 632 25.75 16.45 40.21
CA THR A 632 24.99 16.34 41.47
C THR A 632 25.88 15.94 42.66
N ILE A 633 26.72 14.91 42.50
CA ILE A 633 27.63 14.45 43.56
C ILE A 633 28.68 15.51 43.89
N HIS A 634 29.25 16.22 42.91
CA HIS A 634 30.26 17.25 43.18
C HIS A 634 29.65 18.52 43.78
N ALA A 635 28.45 18.93 43.33
CA ALA A 635 27.77 20.10 43.87
C ALA A 635 27.40 19.93 45.35
N TYR A 636 27.10 18.70 45.78
CA TYR A 636 26.68 18.38 47.15
C TYR A 636 27.76 17.62 47.95
N ALA A 637 28.98 17.41 47.41
CA ALA A 637 30.05 16.62 48.04
C ALA A 637 30.47 17.11 49.44
N TYR A 638 30.27 18.41 49.72
CA TYR A 638 30.66 19.06 50.97
C TYR A 638 29.45 19.47 51.84
N GLU A 639 28.23 19.22 51.38
CA GLU A 639 27.01 19.42 52.19
C GLU A 639 26.61 18.11 52.87
N LYS A 640 26.03 18.20 54.08
CA LYS A 640 25.40 17.05 54.74
C LYS A 640 24.06 16.74 54.05
N SER A 641 24.11 16.15 52.86
CA SER A 641 22.93 15.77 52.09
C SER A 641 22.56 14.30 52.30
N GLU A 642 21.26 14.02 52.42
CA GLU A 642 20.74 12.65 52.45
C GLU A 642 20.72 12.02 51.03
N MET A 643 20.83 10.70 50.92
CA MET A 643 20.88 10.00 49.62
C MET A 643 19.60 10.22 48.78
N GLU A 644 18.48 10.44 49.45
CA GLU A 644 17.17 10.73 48.85
C GLU A 644 17.13 12.13 48.24
N GLU A 645 17.76 13.13 48.86
CA GLU A 645 17.90 14.49 48.31
C GLU A 645 18.72 14.46 47.02
N LEU A 646 19.88 13.78 47.03
CA LEU A 646 20.74 13.60 45.85
C LEU A 646 20.00 12.92 44.68
N SER A 647 19.21 11.89 45.00
CA SER A 647 18.42 11.16 44.01
C SER A 647 17.31 12.03 43.41
N MET A 648 16.70 12.91 44.20
CA MET A 648 15.70 13.87 43.71
C MET A 648 16.28 14.98 42.85
N VAL A 649 17.51 15.44 43.12
CA VAL A 649 18.22 16.37 42.24
C VAL A 649 18.53 15.73 40.89
N ALA A 650 19.06 14.50 40.89
CA ALA A 650 19.35 13.76 39.67
C ALA A 650 18.08 13.48 38.84
N LEU A 651 17.00 13.06 39.49
CA LEU A 651 15.69 12.82 38.85
C LEU A 651 15.14 14.10 38.22
N SER A 652 15.21 15.23 38.93
CA SER A 652 14.80 16.53 38.42
C SER A 652 15.62 16.92 37.18
N GLY A 653 16.95 16.75 37.22
CA GLY A 653 17.83 17.01 36.08
C GLY A 653 17.51 16.18 34.85
N CYS A 654 17.18 14.90 35.02
CA CYS A 654 16.75 14.02 33.93
C CYS A 654 15.45 14.48 33.27
N ILE A 655 14.45 14.90 34.06
CA ILE A 655 13.16 15.38 33.53
C ILE A 655 13.31 16.70 32.77
N TRP A 656 14.13 17.62 33.28
CA TRP A 656 14.47 18.86 32.58
C TRP A 656 15.17 18.59 31.24
N LEU A 657 16.19 17.72 31.24
CA LEU A 657 16.88 17.32 30.01
C LEU A 657 15.90 16.68 29.02
N GLN A 658 15.04 15.77 29.47
CA GLN A 658 14.05 15.12 28.62
C GLN A 658 13.09 16.13 27.97
N ALA A 659 12.57 17.09 28.75
CA ALA A 659 11.66 18.12 28.24
C ALA A 659 12.32 18.95 27.13
N PHE A 660 13.58 19.36 27.32
CA PHE A 660 14.33 20.11 26.31
C PHE A 660 14.73 19.28 25.09
N VAL A 661 15.05 17.99 25.26
CA VAL A 661 15.33 17.09 24.14
C VAL A 661 14.09 16.92 23.27
N VAL A 662 12.92 16.66 23.88
CA VAL A 662 11.65 16.54 23.14
C VAL A 662 11.34 17.87 22.43
N ALA A 663 11.41 18.99 23.13
CA ALA A 663 11.17 20.30 22.55
C ALA A 663 12.13 20.65 21.40
N LEU A 664 13.37 20.18 21.44
CA LEU A 664 14.34 20.40 20.37
C LEU A 664 14.06 19.55 19.13
N GLU A 665 13.55 18.32 19.31
CA GLU A 665 13.26 17.41 18.20
C GLU A 665 11.88 17.65 17.57
N THR A 666 10.95 18.31 18.26
CA THR A 666 9.65 18.71 17.70
C THR A 666 9.80 19.80 16.63
N ASN A 667 9.20 19.57 15.45
CA ASN A 667 9.30 20.50 14.31
C ASN A 667 8.19 21.56 14.29
N SER A 668 6.96 21.17 14.66
CA SER A 668 5.77 22.01 14.75
C SER A 668 5.33 22.12 16.20
N PHE A 669 5.20 23.35 16.73
CA PHE A 669 4.94 23.59 18.15
C PHE A 669 3.52 24.14 18.36
N THR A 670 2.58 23.25 18.66
CA THR A 670 1.18 23.55 18.94
C THR A 670 0.95 23.87 20.43
N ILE A 671 -0.19 24.48 20.75
CA ILE A 671 -0.59 24.78 22.13
C ILE A 671 -0.70 23.50 22.97
N LEU A 672 -1.20 22.41 22.39
CA LEU A 672 -1.29 21.11 23.07
C LEU A 672 0.09 20.55 23.40
N GLN A 673 1.06 20.64 22.48
CA GLN A 673 2.46 20.23 22.74
C GLN A 673 3.11 21.09 23.82
N HIS A 674 2.88 22.41 23.82
CA HIS A 674 3.34 23.30 24.90
C HIS A 674 2.79 22.88 26.27
N LEU A 675 1.48 22.64 26.37
CA LEU A 675 0.84 22.20 27.60
C LEU A 675 1.34 20.82 28.04
N ALA A 676 1.56 19.89 27.10
CA ALA A 676 2.05 18.56 27.41
C ALA A 676 3.49 18.56 27.89
N ILE A 677 4.40 19.31 27.26
CA ILE A 677 5.82 19.36 27.63
C ILE A 677 6.01 20.15 28.93
N TRP A 678 5.54 21.41 28.97
CA TRP A 678 5.79 22.31 30.10
C TRP A 678 4.82 22.08 31.25
N GLY A 679 3.55 21.76 30.96
CA GLY A 679 2.58 21.42 32.00
C GLY A 679 2.95 20.14 32.74
N ASN A 680 3.56 19.16 32.07
CA ASN A 680 4.08 17.96 32.71
C ASN A 680 5.31 18.25 33.60
N LEU A 681 6.19 19.17 33.18
CA LEU A 681 7.28 19.66 34.03
C LEU A 681 6.75 20.34 35.31
N VAL A 682 5.70 21.17 35.18
CA VAL A 682 5.03 21.79 36.33
C VAL A 682 4.35 20.74 37.21
N ALA A 683 3.67 19.77 36.61
CA ALA A 683 3.00 18.68 37.32
C ALA A 683 3.98 17.85 38.16
N PHE A 684 5.18 17.59 37.65
CA PHE A 684 6.26 16.94 38.41
C PHE A 684 6.56 17.67 39.72
N TYR A 685 6.73 19.00 39.68
CA TYR A 685 6.98 19.77 40.89
C TYR A 685 5.77 19.78 41.83
N VAL A 686 4.56 19.95 41.31
CA VAL A 686 3.32 19.97 42.12
C VAL A 686 3.10 18.64 42.84
N ILE A 687 3.24 17.51 42.13
CA ILE A 687 3.03 16.18 42.71
C ILE A 687 4.08 15.89 43.79
N ASN A 688 5.36 16.17 43.53
CA ASN A 688 6.40 15.95 44.53
C ASN A 688 6.31 16.92 45.72
N TRP A 689 5.79 18.12 45.52
CA TRP A 689 5.46 19.07 46.58
C TRP A 689 4.36 18.51 47.49
N ILE A 690 3.32 17.90 46.91
CA ILE A 690 2.24 17.22 47.66
C ILE A 690 2.78 15.98 48.40
N VAL A 691 3.58 15.13 47.74
CA VAL A 691 4.17 13.94 48.36
C VAL A 691 5.06 14.33 49.55
N SER A 692 5.85 15.40 49.41
CA SER A 692 6.70 15.93 50.49
C SER A 692 5.91 16.44 51.70
N ALA A 693 4.60 16.67 51.57
CA ALA A 693 3.72 17.02 52.69
C ALA A 693 3.25 15.81 53.52
N ILE A 694 3.43 14.59 53.02
CA ILE A 694 2.92 13.36 53.64
C ILE A 694 4.01 12.73 54.53
N PRO A 695 3.86 12.71 55.87
CA PRO A 695 4.87 12.18 56.79
C PRO A 695 5.10 10.67 56.67
N ALA A 696 4.11 9.94 56.15
CA ALA A 696 4.21 8.50 55.90
C ALA A 696 5.00 8.15 54.62
N SER A 697 5.30 9.14 53.78
CA SER A 697 6.19 8.94 52.65
C SER A 697 7.63 9.06 53.13
N GLY A 698 8.53 8.19 52.68
CA GLY A 698 9.97 8.30 52.95
C GLY A 698 10.59 9.61 52.43
N MET A 699 9.83 10.46 51.73
CA MET A 699 10.29 11.70 51.10
C MET A 699 9.84 12.97 51.85
N TYR A 700 9.46 12.84 53.12
CA TYR A 700 8.90 13.93 53.90
C TYR A 700 9.83 15.15 53.93
N THR A 701 9.31 16.33 53.55
CA THR A 701 9.97 17.64 53.48
C THR A 701 11.10 17.84 52.44
N ILE A 702 11.50 16.81 51.68
CA ILE A 702 12.65 16.87 50.77
C ILE A 702 12.47 17.93 49.68
N MET A 703 11.34 17.93 48.96
CA MET A 703 11.13 18.89 47.86
C MET A 703 11.03 20.35 48.38
N PHE A 704 10.49 20.56 49.59
CA PHE A 704 10.41 21.89 50.19
C PHE A 704 11.80 22.47 50.49
N ARG A 705 12.74 21.63 50.94
CA ARG A 705 14.12 22.03 51.19
C ARG A 705 14.84 22.35 49.89
N LEU A 706 14.77 21.44 48.91
CA LEU A 706 15.45 21.58 47.62
C LEU A 706 14.99 22.84 46.86
N CYS A 707 13.69 23.09 46.73
CA CYS A 707 13.18 24.26 46.01
C CYS A 707 13.59 25.61 46.65
N ARG A 708 13.87 25.63 47.97
CA ARG A 708 14.30 26.82 48.70
C ARG A 708 15.80 27.08 48.58
N GLN A 709 16.59 26.05 48.26
CA GLN A 709 18.04 26.16 48.11
C GLN A 709 18.41 26.73 46.72
N PRO A 710 19.21 27.80 46.65
CA PRO A 710 19.71 28.31 45.36
C PRO A 710 20.64 27.32 44.65
N SER A 711 21.38 26.49 45.39
CA SER A 711 22.27 25.46 44.87
C SER A 711 21.54 24.47 43.96
N TYR A 712 20.31 24.09 44.31
CA TYR A 712 19.46 23.23 43.50
C TYR A 712 19.22 23.78 42.08
N TRP A 713 18.78 25.04 41.96
CA TRP A 713 18.48 25.66 40.67
C TRP A 713 19.72 25.90 39.80
N ILE A 714 20.85 26.26 40.41
CA ILE A 714 22.14 26.39 39.71
C ILE A 714 22.59 25.03 39.18
N THR A 715 22.47 23.98 39.99
CA THR A 715 22.83 22.61 39.61
C THR A 715 21.97 22.12 38.44
N LEU A 716 20.65 22.37 38.47
CA LEU A 716 19.76 22.04 37.35
C LEU A 716 20.14 22.78 36.06
N SER A 717 20.42 24.09 36.16
CA SER A 717 20.81 24.90 35.01
C SER A 717 22.11 24.39 34.38
N LEU A 718 23.07 23.98 35.22
CA LEU A 718 24.34 23.40 34.78
C LEU A 718 24.13 22.04 34.09
N ILE A 719 23.27 21.18 34.64
CA ILE A 719 22.91 19.89 34.04
C ILE A 719 22.32 20.09 32.64
N VAL A 720 21.37 21.03 32.50
CA VAL A 720 20.74 21.33 31.20
C VAL A 720 21.75 21.90 30.21
N ALA A 721 22.58 22.87 30.62
CA ALA A 721 23.56 23.48 29.75
C ALA A 721 24.61 22.47 29.25
N ALA A 722 25.13 21.64 30.16
CA ALA A 722 26.12 20.61 29.83
C ALA A 722 25.55 19.47 28.97
N GLY A 723 24.29 19.06 29.23
CA GLY A 723 23.63 18.02 28.45
C GLY A 723 23.20 18.50 27.05
N MET A 724 22.58 19.67 26.95
CA MET A 724 22.01 20.16 25.68
C MET A 724 23.01 20.85 24.76
N GLY A 725 24.05 21.49 25.32
CA GLY A 725 25.02 22.30 24.54
C GLY A 725 25.63 21.56 23.34
N PRO A 726 26.24 20.37 23.54
CA PRO A 726 26.81 19.59 22.44
C PRO A 726 25.78 19.12 21.41
N VAL A 727 24.57 18.75 21.86
CA VAL A 727 23.49 18.28 20.97
C VAL A 727 23.01 19.42 20.07
N LEU A 728 22.81 20.61 20.62
CA LEU A 728 22.43 21.81 19.88
C LEU A 728 23.50 22.20 18.86
N ALA A 729 24.78 22.19 19.26
CA ALA A 729 25.88 22.52 18.37
C ALA A 729 25.97 21.55 17.18
N LEU A 730 25.85 20.24 17.42
CA LEU A 730 25.85 19.23 16.36
C LEU A 730 24.64 19.35 15.44
N LYS A 731 23.43 19.59 15.99
CA LYS A 731 22.21 19.77 15.19
C LYS A 731 22.32 21.02 14.31
N TYR A 732 22.79 22.14 14.87
CA TYR A 732 23.01 23.39 14.15
C TYR A 732 24.06 23.22 13.03
N PHE A 733 25.18 22.56 13.31
CA PHE A 733 26.22 22.31 12.31
C PHE A 733 25.70 21.43 11.17
N ARG A 734 24.97 20.35 11.47
CA ARG A 734 24.37 19.49 10.46
C ARG A 734 23.33 20.24 9.63
N TYR A 735 22.47 21.04 10.26
CA TYR A 735 21.47 21.85 9.57
C TYR A 735 22.10 22.86 8.62
N THR A 736 23.17 23.53 9.04
CA THR A 736 23.82 24.60 8.27
C THR A 736 24.70 24.07 7.13
N TYR A 737 25.52 23.04 7.39
CA TYR A 737 26.53 22.58 6.43
C TYR A 737 26.10 21.34 5.63
N ARG A 738 25.08 20.60 6.07
CA ARG A 738 24.51 19.44 5.36
C ARG A 738 22.98 19.37 5.51
N PRO A 739 22.23 20.38 4.99
CA PRO A 739 20.78 20.38 5.07
C PRO A 739 20.18 19.20 4.31
N SER A 740 19.15 18.57 4.92
CA SER A 740 18.26 17.65 4.20
C SER A 740 17.36 18.45 3.24
N LYS A 741 16.84 17.82 2.18
CA LYS A 741 15.86 18.47 1.30
C LYS A 741 14.60 18.92 2.05
N ILE A 742 14.19 18.16 3.07
CA ILE A 742 13.10 18.54 3.98
C ILE A 742 13.43 19.86 4.69
N ASN A 743 14.67 20.01 5.19
CA ASN A 743 15.10 21.24 5.87
C ASN A 743 15.08 22.46 4.93
N THR A 744 15.46 22.27 3.66
CA THR A 744 15.41 23.33 2.64
C THR A 744 13.98 23.76 2.37
N LEU A 745 13.04 22.81 2.27
CA LEU A 745 11.61 23.09 2.08
C LEU A 745 10.99 23.76 3.29
N GLN A 746 11.29 23.29 4.49
CA GLN A 746 10.89 23.95 5.75
C GLN A 746 11.40 25.39 5.81
N GLN A 747 12.63 25.65 5.36
CA GLN A 747 13.18 27.00 5.32
C GLN A 747 12.45 27.86 4.28
N ALA A 748 12.10 27.31 3.12
CA ALA A 748 11.33 28.01 2.09
C ALA A 748 9.92 28.38 2.58
N GLU A 749 9.23 27.45 3.23
CA GLU A 749 7.90 27.65 3.83
C GLU A 749 7.93 28.76 4.89
N ARG A 750 8.93 28.76 5.78
CA ARG A 750 9.11 29.80 6.81
C ARG A 750 9.44 31.19 6.25
N MET A 751 10.10 31.25 5.10
CA MET A 751 10.50 32.51 4.44
C MET A 751 9.38 33.11 3.59
N GLY A 752 8.24 32.41 3.40
CA GLY A 752 7.10 32.89 2.62
C GLY A 752 7.42 33.18 1.14
N GLY A 753 8.53 32.64 0.62
CA GLY A 753 8.98 32.89 -0.75
C GLY A 753 8.34 31.93 -1.76
N PRO A 754 8.35 32.26 -3.07
CA PRO A 754 7.93 31.33 -4.10
C PRO A 754 8.81 30.09 -4.06
N ILE A 755 8.20 28.93 -3.83
CA ILE A 755 8.89 27.64 -3.72
C ILE A 755 9.41 27.29 -5.11
N LEU A 756 10.69 27.53 -5.36
CA LEU A 756 11.37 27.20 -6.62
C LEU A 756 11.19 25.71 -6.90
N THR A 757 10.75 25.39 -8.12
CA THR A 757 10.65 24.03 -8.65
C THR A 757 11.95 23.26 -8.38
N LEU A 758 11.90 22.25 -7.51
CA LEU A 758 13.01 21.31 -7.36
C LEU A 758 13.32 20.72 -8.74
N GLY A 759 14.56 20.85 -9.20
CA GLY A 759 15.02 20.16 -10.39
C GLY A 759 14.78 18.65 -10.27
N ASN A 760 14.42 18.01 -11.40
CA ASN A 760 14.06 16.60 -11.50
C ASN A 760 14.98 15.72 -10.65
N ILE A 761 14.41 15.09 -9.62
CA ILE A 761 15.09 14.06 -8.82
C ILE A 761 14.94 12.75 -9.59
N GLU A 762 16.00 12.27 -10.21
CA GLU A 762 16.01 10.92 -10.76
C GLU A 762 16.09 9.88 -9.63
N PRO A 763 15.29 8.80 -9.68
CA PRO A 763 15.39 7.71 -8.73
C PRO A 763 16.71 6.97 -8.95
N HIS A 764 17.63 7.03 -7.99
CA HIS A 764 18.77 6.12 -7.96
C HIS A 764 18.30 4.75 -7.44
N PRO A 765 18.33 3.67 -8.25
CA PRO A 765 18.11 2.34 -7.74
C PRO A 765 19.16 2.00 -6.68
N ARG A 766 18.79 1.16 -5.71
CA ARG A 766 19.76 0.55 -4.77
C ARG A 766 20.91 -0.01 -5.62
N PRO A 767 22.19 0.24 -5.27
CA PRO A 767 23.29 -0.38 -6.00
C PRO A 767 23.19 -1.89 -5.81
N MET A 768 22.72 -2.60 -6.83
CA MET A 768 22.91 -4.04 -6.92
C MET A 768 24.42 -4.27 -6.97
N GLU A 769 24.91 -5.11 -6.05
CA GLU A 769 26.26 -5.65 -6.16
C GLU A 769 26.41 -6.27 -7.55
N LYS A 770 27.36 -5.73 -8.33
CA LYS A 770 27.67 -6.22 -9.68
C LYS A 770 28.36 -7.58 -9.56
N GLU A 771 27.60 -8.67 -9.53
CA GLU A 771 28.10 -9.95 -10.04
C GLU A 771 27.91 -9.95 -11.56
N VAL A 772 28.91 -9.44 -12.28
CA VAL A 772 29.03 -9.65 -13.73
C VAL A 772 29.48 -11.10 -13.94
N VAL A 773 28.55 -11.95 -14.35
CA VAL A 773 28.82 -13.31 -14.82
C VAL A 773 29.53 -13.22 -16.18
N SER A 774 30.82 -13.55 -16.21
CA SER A 774 31.50 -14.09 -17.40
C SER A 774 31.51 -15.62 -17.31
N PRO A 775 31.41 -16.35 -18.45
CA PRO A 775 31.06 -17.76 -18.44
C PRO A 775 32.22 -18.68 -18.00
N LEU A 776 31.86 -19.77 -17.31
CA LEU A 776 32.63 -20.98 -17.00
C LEU A 776 33.75 -20.87 -15.95
N GLN A 777 33.47 -21.34 -14.71
CA GLN A 777 34.11 -22.52 -14.09
C GLN A 777 33.58 -22.77 -12.67
N ILE A 778 33.44 -24.07 -12.34
CA ILE A 778 32.84 -24.63 -11.11
C ILE A 778 33.82 -24.53 -9.93
N SER A 779 33.42 -23.93 -8.80
CA SER A 779 33.78 -24.39 -7.44
C SER A 779 32.94 -23.74 -6.33
N GLN A 780 32.75 -24.47 -5.23
CA GLN A 780 31.82 -24.27 -4.09
C GLN A 780 32.07 -23.01 -3.21
N PRO A 781 31.07 -22.58 -2.40
CA PRO A 781 31.12 -21.31 -1.68
C PRO A 781 31.97 -21.40 -0.39
N LYS A 782 32.79 -20.38 -0.13
CA LYS A 782 33.43 -20.13 1.17
C LYS A 782 32.88 -18.85 1.79
N ASN A 783 32.32 -19.04 2.98
CA ASN A 783 31.85 -18.05 3.95
C ASN A 783 32.85 -16.91 4.19
N ARG A 784 32.42 -15.63 4.20
CA ARG A 784 33.15 -14.51 4.84
C ARG A 784 32.25 -13.27 5.09
N ASN A 785 32.36 -12.76 6.33
CA ASN A 785 31.68 -11.59 6.92
C ASN A 785 32.14 -10.24 6.29
N PRO A 786 31.33 -9.16 6.38
CA PRO A 786 31.72 -7.84 5.88
C PRO A 786 32.52 -7.05 6.91
N VAL A 787 33.68 -6.52 6.49
CA VAL A 787 34.42 -5.46 7.19
C VAL A 787 34.18 -4.16 6.41
N TYR A 788 33.61 -3.17 7.09
CA TYR A 788 33.40 -1.81 6.59
C TYR A 788 34.69 -0.98 6.72
N GLU A 789 35.05 -0.23 5.68
CA GLU A 789 36.04 0.85 5.76
C GLU A 789 35.39 2.16 5.25
N PRO A 790 35.51 3.31 5.96
CA PRO A 790 34.80 4.54 5.63
C PRO A 790 35.59 5.44 4.67
N LEU A 791 34.94 5.90 3.61
CA LEU A 791 35.49 6.87 2.66
C LEU A 791 35.50 8.29 3.25
N LEU A 792 36.71 8.80 3.51
CA LEU A 792 37.02 10.22 3.61
C LEU A 792 38.22 10.54 2.70
N SER A 793 38.17 11.71 2.08
CA SER A 793 39.18 12.43 1.28
C SER A 793 39.21 12.16 -0.23
N ASP A 794 38.57 13.07 -0.97
CA ASP A 794 39.01 13.46 -2.31
C ASP A 794 39.80 14.77 -2.20
N SER A 795 41.02 14.79 -2.76
CA SER A 795 41.62 15.85 -3.59
C SER A 795 43.18 15.74 -3.61
N PRO A 796 43.91 16.41 -4.53
CA PRO A 796 44.02 16.08 -5.95
C PRO A 796 45.49 15.87 -6.41
N ASN A 797 45.67 15.21 -7.56
CA ASN A 797 46.87 15.17 -8.42
C ASN A 797 48.27 14.98 -7.79
N SER A 798 48.86 13.79 -7.95
CA SER A 798 50.28 13.70 -8.34
C SER A 798 50.59 12.42 -9.11
N SER A 799 51.58 12.55 -9.99
CA SER A 799 51.92 11.69 -11.11
C SER A 799 52.90 10.53 -10.81
N ARG A 800 52.84 9.49 -11.66
CA ARG A 800 53.91 8.59 -12.15
C ARG A 800 54.20 7.23 -11.45
N ARG A 801 54.02 6.19 -12.30
CA ARG A 801 54.95 5.10 -12.70
C ARG A 801 55.18 3.87 -11.79
N SER A 802 54.59 2.76 -12.25
CA SER A 802 55.12 1.41 -12.52
C SER A 802 56.35 0.85 -11.77
N LEU A 803 56.22 -0.37 -11.26
CA LEU A 803 57.10 -1.57 -11.29
C LEU A 803 56.45 -2.56 -10.29
N GLY A 804 56.32 -3.88 -10.41
CA GLY A 804 56.96 -4.95 -11.16
C GLY A 804 56.84 -6.22 -10.28
N SER A 805 56.55 -7.37 -10.86
CA SER A 805 56.23 -8.67 -10.22
C SER A 805 57.40 -9.33 -9.44
N GLY A 806 57.10 -10.11 -8.39
CA GLY A 806 58.07 -11.03 -7.75
C GLY A 806 57.49 -11.97 -6.67
N THR A 807 57.41 -13.25 -7.04
CA THR A 807 57.24 -14.56 -6.33
C THR A 807 57.27 -14.71 -4.78
N PRO A 808 56.59 -15.75 -4.22
CA PRO A 808 56.57 -16.13 -2.80
C PRO A 808 57.65 -17.16 -2.40
N PHE A 809 57.98 -17.25 -1.11
CA PHE A 809 58.89 -18.24 -0.51
C PHE A 809 58.21 -19.03 0.63
N ASP A 810 58.33 -20.36 0.57
CA ASP A 810 57.88 -21.39 1.53
C ASP A 810 58.84 -21.56 2.72
N PHE A 811 58.35 -22.10 3.86
CA PHE A 811 59.14 -23.04 4.69
C PHE A 811 58.27 -24.00 5.56
N PHE A 812 58.33 -25.29 5.19
CA PHE A 812 58.35 -26.57 5.92
C PHE A 812 57.25 -27.11 6.88
N GLN A 813 56.95 -28.38 6.57
CA GLN A 813 56.20 -29.49 7.19
C GLN A 813 56.76 -30.04 8.53
N SER A 814 55.93 -30.77 9.29
CA SER A 814 56.09 -32.24 9.47
C SER A 814 54.97 -32.96 10.28
N GLN A 815 54.41 -34.01 9.66
CA GLN A 815 54.14 -35.39 10.15
C GLN A 815 53.22 -35.63 11.37
N SER A 816 52.42 -36.71 11.51
CA SER A 816 52.00 -37.85 10.68
C SER A 816 51.09 -38.80 11.50
N ARG A 817 50.46 -39.77 10.81
CA ARG A 817 49.83 -41.07 11.20
C ARG A 817 48.29 -41.11 11.02
N LEU A 818 47.75 -41.70 9.94
CA LEU A 818 47.50 -43.15 9.62
C LEU A 818 46.60 -43.83 10.69
N SER A 819 45.53 -44.57 10.39
CA SER A 819 45.19 -45.39 9.22
C SER A 819 43.71 -45.89 9.20
N SER A 820 43.29 -46.35 8.01
CA SER A 820 42.45 -47.53 7.68
C SER A 820 40.93 -47.58 7.96
N SER A 821 40.16 -47.42 6.87
CA SER A 821 39.18 -48.36 6.27
C SER A 821 38.32 -49.28 7.16
N TYR A 822 36.99 -49.22 7.00
CA TYR A 822 36.12 -50.39 6.69
C TYR A 822 34.74 -49.92 6.19
N SER A 823 34.10 -50.81 5.42
CA SER A 823 32.95 -50.60 4.54
C SER A 823 31.62 -51.14 5.10
N ARG A 824 30.51 -50.69 4.47
CA ARG A 824 29.17 -51.32 4.37
C ARG A 824 28.29 -51.44 5.63
N ASN A 825 27.08 -50.85 5.59
CA ASN A 825 25.86 -51.57 5.17
C ASN A 825 24.62 -50.67 5.09
N CYS A 826 23.76 -51.00 4.12
CA CYS A 826 22.39 -50.49 3.96
C CYS A 826 21.39 -51.24 4.87
N LYS A 827 20.17 -50.66 4.95
CA LYS A 827 18.85 -51.27 5.24
C LYS A 827 18.52 -51.55 6.71
N ASP A 828 17.30 -51.38 7.23
CA ASP A 828 15.94 -51.22 6.66
C ASP A 828 15.00 -50.57 7.72
N ASN A 829 13.82 -50.14 7.24
CA ASN A 829 12.58 -49.68 7.89
C ASN A 829 12.32 -48.17 7.97
#